data_AF-A0A8C7E2T6-F1
#
_entry.id   AF-A0A8C7E2T6-F1
#
_cell.length_a   1.000
_cell.length_b   1.000
_cell.length_c   1.000
_cell.angle_alpha   90.00
_cell.angle_beta   90.00
_cell.angle_gamma   90.00
#
_symmetry.space_group_name_H-M   'P 1'
#
loop_
_entity.id
_entity.type
_entity.pdbx_description
1 polymer ?
#
loop_
_entity_poly.entity_id
_entity_poly.type
_entity_poly.pdbx_seq_one_letter_code
_entity_poly.pdbx_strand_id
1 'polypeptide(L)'
;EGRGTERRGEGGKRRPLFICSRGGSGCLACLLGGAALVAALCYWNSLQGEFVHDDVWAIVNNPDARPGASPPLAAFSNDFWGKGMGENTSHKSYRPLCVLTFRLNILLAGMNPFYFHALNVVLHCLVTLVLMYTCDKTVFKDSGLAFVTALFFAAHPIHTEAVTGIVGRADVLACLLFLLAFLSYNRSVDQLYVGEHFPPTASPSFLLLSLFLGTCAMLVKETGITVFGVCLVYDGFLLSQNGSRNSILLMLLIPFRENGKHRVAHKGTWNSCHPASPEEQQGNGHSVLRKAPWAVLSYLTASNKQKLLYSTRPFLKRAALVLTYVILLMYFRLWIMGGSMPAFSEQDNPASFSPYLLTRFLTYSYLLAFNAWLLLAPITLCYDWQVGSIPLVESIWDLRNFATLILAFVMLLLCLHCFVAFKKLEHREILVGLLFLIFPFIPASNLFFRVGFVVAERILYMPSMGYCILLVHGLNKLCLWLNKWGITAMSFSALLLLLFSWKTVKQNEIWLSRESLFRLYPRHASALNNLGTLTKDIAQAKEYYSKALQLNPQHNRVLFNLGNLLKNQGKKEEAVVLLRNSIQYGPDFADAYSSLASLLAEQEQLKEAKEVYQAGIENCPESSDLHNNYGVFLVDTGSPDTAVSHYQKAIEFSPGHHVAMVNLGRLYRSLGQNKDAEVWYKRALKVARKVEILSPLGALYYNTGRYEDALKIYREAASLQPSNKETRLALAQVLTTMGQAKEAEQMLSHIVTEGAECLECYRLLSAIYSKQENYNKALEAIDKALQLKPKDPKIISELFFTKGNQLREQNHLDKAFESYKVSVDFNPEQAQAWMNMGGIEHIKGNYIPARQYYEKALQLVPNSKLLKENLAKLDRLERRLQEGRGRG
;
A
#
# COMPACT_ATOMS: atom_id res chain seq x y z
N GLU A 1 59.17 -6.90 -73.25
CA GLU A 1 58.87 -5.46 -73.37
C GLU A 1 57.88 -5.11 -72.26
N GLY A 2 57.97 -4.11 -71.40
CA GLY A 2 58.80 -2.92 -71.31
C GLY A 2 57.96 -1.85 -70.60
N ARG A 3 58.17 -1.69 -69.28
CA ARG A 3 57.88 -0.53 -68.38
C ARG A 3 56.46 0.05 -68.22
N GLY A 4 56.11 0.34 -66.95
CA GLY A 4 55.10 1.33 -66.56
C GLY A 4 54.76 1.30 -65.07
N THR A 5 55.32 2.22 -64.30
CA THR A 5 55.26 2.36 -62.84
C THR A 5 54.10 3.23 -62.31
N GLU A 6 53.77 3.02 -61.03
CA GLU A 6 53.30 3.99 -59.98
C GLU A 6 51.84 4.05 -59.46
N ARG A 7 51.78 3.77 -58.14
CA ARG A 7 51.17 4.53 -57.00
C ARG A 7 49.67 4.41 -56.63
N ARG A 8 49.52 3.85 -55.43
CA ARG A 8 48.50 4.01 -54.36
C ARG A 8 47.77 5.36 -54.32
N GLY A 9 46.47 5.27 -54.04
CA GLY A 9 45.76 6.22 -53.18
C GLY A 9 44.25 6.28 -53.42
N GLU A 10 43.46 5.55 -52.63
CA GLU A 10 42.29 6.10 -51.91
C GLU A 10 41.66 5.04 -50.98
N GLY A 11 41.37 5.48 -49.75
CA GLY A 11 41.05 4.64 -48.60
C GLY A 11 39.69 3.96 -48.67
N GLY A 12 39.69 2.64 -48.49
CA GLY A 12 38.49 1.86 -48.24
C GLY A 12 37.81 2.30 -46.94
N LYS A 13 36.60 2.84 -47.05
CA LYS A 13 35.68 3.01 -45.92
C LYS A 13 35.43 1.64 -45.28
N ARG A 14 35.94 1.45 -44.06
CA ARG A 14 35.75 0.24 -43.25
C ARG A 14 34.26 0.04 -42.94
N ARG A 15 33.75 -1.17 -43.17
CA ARG A 15 32.36 -1.58 -42.87
C ARG A 15 32.15 -1.68 -41.35
N PRO A 16 30.99 -1.27 -40.80
CA PRO A 16 30.65 -1.47 -39.40
C PRO A 16 30.51 -2.97 -39.06
N LEU A 17 30.90 -3.33 -37.83
CA LEU A 17 31.05 -4.72 -37.35
C LEU A 17 29.71 -5.40 -36.95
N PHE A 18 28.63 -4.63 -36.75
CA PHE A 18 27.30 -5.16 -36.46
C PHE A 18 26.50 -5.23 -37.77
N ILE A 19 26.33 -6.43 -38.32
CA ILE A 19 25.58 -6.63 -39.56
C ILE A 19 24.07 -6.61 -39.25
N CYS A 20 23.39 -5.51 -39.60
CA CYS A 20 22.28 -5.57 -40.57
C CYS A 20 22.49 -4.38 -41.51
N SER A 21 22.69 -4.65 -42.80
CA SER A 21 22.79 -3.60 -43.81
C SER A 21 21.51 -2.77 -43.80
N ARG A 22 21.62 -1.45 -44.01
CA ARG A 22 20.47 -0.60 -44.37
C ARG A 22 19.78 -1.22 -45.60
N GLY A 23 18.71 -1.97 -45.39
CA GLY A 23 18.00 -2.65 -46.46
C GLY A 23 16.71 -3.31 -45.98
N GLY A 24 15.61 -2.56 -46.06
CA GLY A 24 14.25 -3.09 -45.98
C GLY A 24 13.54 -2.92 -44.62
N SER A 25 12.29 -2.49 -44.67
CA SER A 25 11.34 -2.40 -43.54
C SER A 25 11.25 -3.71 -42.73
N GLY A 26 11.58 -4.85 -43.35
CA GLY A 26 11.64 -6.16 -42.72
C GLY A 26 12.73 -6.32 -41.64
N CYS A 27 13.93 -5.75 -41.80
CA CYS A 27 14.99 -5.91 -40.77
C CYS A 27 14.64 -5.15 -39.48
N LEU A 28 14.03 -3.96 -39.58
CA LEU A 28 13.63 -3.20 -38.38
C LEU A 28 12.51 -3.90 -37.60
N ALA A 29 11.52 -4.48 -38.29
CA ALA A 29 10.45 -5.24 -37.65
C ALA A 29 10.98 -6.47 -36.90
N CYS A 30 11.95 -7.20 -37.48
CA CYS A 30 12.61 -8.31 -36.82
C CYS A 30 13.39 -7.88 -35.56
N LEU A 31 14.11 -6.76 -35.62
CA LEU A 31 14.84 -6.23 -34.46
C LEU A 31 13.89 -5.78 -33.34
N LEU A 32 12.79 -5.11 -33.69
CA LEU A 32 11.75 -4.74 -32.72
C LEU A 32 11.13 -5.99 -32.08
N GLY A 33 10.76 -6.99 -32.88
CA GLY A 33 10.25 -8.28 -32.38
C GLY A 33 11.23 -8.98 -31.44
N GLY A 34 12.52 -8.99 -31.77
CA GLY A 34 13.56 -9.56 -30.93
C GLY A 34 13.72 -8.86 -29.58
N ALA A 35 13.68 -7.52 -29.56
CA ALA A 35 13.79 -6.75 -28.32
C ALA A 35 12.58 -6.96 -27.40
N ALA A 36 11.36 -6.96 -27.96
CA ALA A 36 10.14 -7.27 -27.21
C ALA A 36 10.14 -8.71 -26.68
N LEU A 37 10.63 -9.67 -27.46
CA LEU A 37 10.72 -11.06 -27.03
C LEU A 37 11.66 -11.23 -25.84
N VAL A 38 12.84 -10.61 -25.86
CA VAL A 38 13.78 -10.65 -24.72
C VAL A 38 13.16 -10.02 -23.48
N ALA A 39 12.53 -8.85 -23.62
CA ALA A 39 11.80 -8.21 -22.52
C ALA A 39 10.72 -9.13 -21.93
N ALA A 40 9.88 -9.75 -22.77
CA ALA A 40 8.83 -10.65 -22.30
C ALA A 40 9.40 -11.92 -21.62
N LEU A 41 10.44 -12.53 -22.20
CA LEU A 41 11.06 -13.75 -21.66
C LEU A 41 11.75 -13.49 -20.31
N CYS A 42 12.41 -12.34 -20.14
CA CYS A 42 13.07 -11.98 -18.89
C CYS A 42 12.10 -11.82 -17.72
N TYR A 43 10.83 -11.50 -17.99
CA TYR A 43 9.81 -11.26 -16.97
C TYR A 43 8.66 -12.26 -16.95
N TRP A 44 8.67 -13.30 -17.79
CA TRP A 44 7.53 -14.21 -17.94
C TRP A 44 7.15 -14.89 -16.61
N ASN A 45 8.14 -15.22 -15.77
CA ASN A 45 7.92 -15.88 -14.49
C ASN A 45 7.38 -14.94 -13.39
N SER A 46 7.38 -13.62 -13.61
CA SER A 46 6.73 -12.65 -12.71
C SER A 46 5.21 -12.73 -12.72
N LEU A 47 4.61 -13.29 -13.79
CA LEU A 47 3.16 -13.28 -14.00
C LEU A 47 2.39 -14.09 -12.93
N GLN A 48 3.07 -15.01 -12.24
CA GLN A 48 2.51 -15.84 -11.18
C GLN A 48 2.61 -15.20 -9.79
N GLY A 49 3.06 -13.94 -9.68
CA GLY A 49 3.18 -13.24 -8.42
C GLY A 49 1.85 -12.92 -7.74
N GLU A 50 1.87 -12.86 -6.41
CA GLU A 50 0.76 -12.38 -5.58
C GLU A 50 0.85 -10.85 -5.36
N PHE A 51 -0.20 -10.25 -4.77
CA PHE A 51 -0.06 -8.89 -4.22
C PHE A 51 0.89 -8.91 -3.03
N VAL A 52 2.07 -8.30 -3.19
CA VAL A 52 3.13 -8.29 -2.16
C VAL A 52 3.50 -6.88 -1.74
N HIS A 53 3.97 -6.73 -0.50
CA HIS A 53 4.52 -5.48 0.02
C HIS A 53 3.60 -4.25 -0.21
N ASP A 54 4.06 -3.26 -0.98
CA ASP A 54 3.34 -2.02 -1.28
C ASP A 54 2.02 -2.24 -2.05
N ASP A 55 1.89 -3.35 -2.79
CA ASP A 55 0.70 -3.64 -3.60
C ASP A 55 -0.56 -3.79 -2.73
N VAL A 56 -0.40 -4.31 -1.51
CA VAL A 56 -1.50 -4.48 -0.55
C VAL A 56 -2.08 -3.13 -0.16
N TRP A 57 -1.24 -2.13 0.09
CA TRP A 57 -1.70 -0.81 0.50
C TRP A 57 -2.18 0.03 -0.69
N ALA A 58 -1.44 0.02 -1.80
CA ALA A 58 -1.76 0.83 -2.97
C ALA A 58 -2.98 0.34 -3.75
N ILE A 59 -3.35 -0.94 -3.64
CA ILE A 59 -4.40 -1.57 -4.45
C ILE A 59 -5.46 -2.22 -3.57
N VAL A 60 -5.07 -3.19 -2.73
CA VAL A 60 -6.04 -4.01 -1.97
C VAL A 60 -6.79 -3.17 -0.93
N ASN A 61 -6.08 -2.33 -0.20
CA ASN A 61 -6.63 -1.49 0.86
C ASN A 61 -7.03 -0.08 0.39
N ASN A 62 -6.61 0.32 -0.81
CA ASN A 62 -6.85 1.66 -1.33
C ASN A 62 -8.31 1.82 -1.83
N PRO A 63 -9.11 2.73 -1.25
CA PRO A 63 -10.47 2.99 -1.73
C PRO A 63 -10.50 3.57 -3.15
N ASP A 64 -9.49 4.36 -3.55
CA ASP A 64 -9.46 5.02 -4.87
C ASP A 64 -9.16 4.06 -6.01
N ALA A 65 -8.37 3.01 -5.73
CA ALA A 65 -8.16 1.92 -6.67
C ALA A 65 -9.43 1.06 -6.82
N ARG A 66 -10.27 0.92 -5.79
CA ARG A 66 -11.41 0.00 -5.80
C ARG A 66 -12.68 0.61 -6.40
N PRO A 67 -13.22 0.06 -7.52
CA PRO A 67 -14.47 0.53 -8.09
C PRO A 67 -15.62 0.42 -7.09
N GLY A 68 -16.40 1.50 -6.94
CA GLY A 68 -17.53 1.57 -6.02
C GLY A 68 -17.18 1.98 -4.58
N ALA A 69 -15.90 1.97 -4.18
CA ALA A 69 -15.49 2.42 -2.84
C ALA A 69 -15.39 3.96 -2.74
N SER A 70 -14.90 4.63 -3.79
CA SER A 70 -14.89 6.09 -3.92
C SER A 70 -15.17 6.54 -5.38
N PRO A 71 -15.60 7.79 -5.63
CA PRO A 71 -15.69 8.33 -6.98
C PRO A 71 -14.30 8.42 -7.66
N PRO A 72 -14.17 8.26 -8.99
CA PRO A 72 -12.86 8.34 -9.67
C PRO A 72 -12.11 9.67 -9.43
N LEU A 73 -12.84 10.77 -9.25
CA LEU A 73 -12.26 12.09 -8.97
C LEU A 73 -11.59 12.17 -7.58
N ALA A 74 -11.90 11.27 -6.65
CA ALA A 74 -11.27 11.23 -5.32
C ALA A 74 -9.75 11.03 -5.42
N ALA A 75 -9.29 10.25 -6.42
CA ALA A 75 -7.86 10.03 -6.67
C ALA A 75 -7.07 11.33 -6.91
N PHE A 76 -7.72 12.42 -7.36
CA PHE A 76 -7.07 13.72 -7.56
C PHE A 76 -6.97 14.56 -6.28
N SER A 77 -7.67 14.20 -5.22
CA SER A 77 -7.64 14.87 -3.91
C SER A 77 -6.87 14.08 -2.85
N ASN A 78 -6.54 12.82 -3.15
CA ASN A 78 -5.88 11.90 -2.25
C ASN A 78 -4.43 11.64 -2.67
N ASP A 79 -3.63 11.11 -1.76
CA ASP A 79 -2.32 10.57 -2.06
C ASP A 79 -2.40 9.19 -2.72
N PHE A 80 -1.25 8.65 -3.11
CA PHE A 80 -1.12 7.37 -3.80
C PHE A 80 -1.73 6.19 -3.04
N TRP A 81 -1.87 6.32 -1.72
CA TRP A 81 -2.36 5.27 -0.82
C TRP A 81 -3.84 5.43 -0.47
N GLY A 82 -4.51 6.48 -0.99
CA GLY A 82 -5.93 6.74 -0.80
C GLY A 82 -6.27 7.57 0.44
N LYS A 83 -5.30 8.28 1.03
CA LYS A 83 -5.53 9.23 2.13
C LYS A 83 -5.70 10.65 1.61
N GLY A 84 -6.51 11.47 2.28
CA GLY A 84 -6.70 12.86 1.88
C GLY A 84 -5.40 13.67 1.91
N MET A 85 -5.11 14.44 0.85
CA MET A 85 -3.86 15.23 0.77
C MET A 85 -3.71 16.26 1.90
N GLY A 86 -4.80 16.72 2.50
CA GLY A 86 -4.80 17.65 3.63
C GLY A 86 -4.48 17.00 4.98
N GLU A 87 -4.53 15.67 5.09
CA GLU A 87 -4.32 14.97 6.36
C GLU A 87 -2.83 14.98 6.78
N ASN A 88 -2.58 15.04 8.09
CA ASN A 88 -1.22 14.93 8.65
C ASN A 88 -0.61 13.54 8.44
N THR A 89 -1.45 12.51 8.34
CA THR A 89 -1.01 11.12 8.12
C THR A 89 -0.83 10.75 6.64
N SER A 90 -1.05 11.70 5.73
CA SER A 90 -0.81 11.52 4.30
C SER A 90 0.68 11.48 3.99
N HIS A 91 1.08 10.58 3.10
CA HIS A 91 2.45 10.48 2.62
C HIS A 91 2.81 11.58 1.59
N LYS A 92 1.82 12.37 1.15
CA LYS A 92 1.97 13.44 0.14
C LYS A 92 2.50 12.96 -1.22
N SER A 93 2.39 11.66 -1.50
CA SER A 93 2.74 11.04 -2.79
C SER A 93 1.61 11.28 -3.81
N TYR A 94 1.75 12.28 -4.68
CA TYR A 94 0.70 12.64 -5.63
C TYR A 94 0.83 11.88 -6.96
N ARG A 95 0.05 10.81 -7.14
CA ARG A 95 0.09 9.94 -8.35
C ARG A 95 -1.29 9.52 -8.88
N PRO A 96 -2.21 10.47 -9.12
CA PRO A 96 -3.60 10.17 -9.45
C PRO A 96 -3.75 9.28 -10.69
N LEU A 97 -2.96 9.53 -11.75
CA LEU A 97 -3.09 8.76 -12.99
C LEU A 97 -2.65 7.30 -12.82
N CYS A 98 -1.64 7.04 -11.96
CA CYS A 98 -1.23 5.68 -11.66
C CYS A 98 -2.36 4.91 -10.95
N VAL A 99 -2.97 5.51 -9.91
CA VAL A 99 -4.10 4.92 -9.16
C VAL A 99 -5.29 4.63 -10.09
N LEU A 100 -5.61 5.56 -11.00
CA LEU A 100 -6.67 5.35 -11.99
C LEU A 100 -6.38 4.19 -12.95
N THR A 101 -5.11 3.91 -13.26
CA THR A 101 -4.78 2.72 -14.06
C THR A 101 -5.01 1.42 -13.28
N PHE A 102 -4.78 1.38 -11.96
CA PHE A 102 -5.15 0.23 -11.13
C PHE A 102 -6.67 0.06 -11.09
N ARG A 103 -7.40 1.16 -10.92
CA ARG A 103 -8.87 1.15 -10.96
C ARG A 103 -9.42 0.61 -12.27
N LEU A 104 -8.87 1.07 -13.40
CA LEU A 104 -9.25 0.56 -14.71
C LEU A 104 -8.92 -0.93 -14.86
N ASN A 105 -7.76 -1.38 -14.36
CA ASN A 105 -7.40 -2.79 -14.35
C ASN A 105 -8.42 -3.65 -13.57
N ILE A 106 -8.88 -3.17 -12.41
CA ILE A 106 -9.88 -3.87 -11.60
C ILE A 106 -11.23 -3.92 -12.31
N LEU A 107 -11.62 -2.83 -12.98
CA LEU A 107 -12.86 -2.79 -13.78
C LEU A 107 -12.85 -3.80 -14.93
N LEU A 108 -11.71 -3.99 -15.59
CA LEU A 108 -11.60 -4.83 -16.77
C LEU A 108 -11.34 -6.31 -16.45
N ALA A 109 -10.56 -6.59 -15.40
CA ALA A 109 -10.03 -7.94 -15.14
C ALA A 109 -10.16 -8.40 -13.68
N GLY A 110 -10.84 -7.62 -12.83
CA GLY A 110 -11.01 -7.92 -11.41
C GLY A 110 -9.72 -7.81 -10.58
N MET A 111 -9.74 -8.40 -9.39
CA MET A 111 -8.63 -8.40 -8.43
C MET A 111 -7.64 -9.56 -8.65
N ASN A 112 -7.47 -10.04 -9.88
CA ASN A 112 -6.52 -11.12 -10.18
C ASN A 112 -5.11 -10.54 -10.44
N PRO A 113 -4.10 -10.82 -9.59
CA PRO A 113 -2.74 -10.27 -9.71
C PRO A 113 -2.09 -10.50 -11.08
N PHE A 114 -2.40 -11.62 -11.73
CA PHE A 114 -1.83 -11.99 -13.04
C PHE A 114 -1.93 -10.86 -14.06
N TYR A 115 -3.11 -10.22 -14.17
CA TYR A 115 -3.35 -9.16 -15.15
C TYR A 115 -2.61 -7.86 -14.81
N PHE A 116 -2.33 -7.63 -13.54
CA PHE A 116 -1.54 -6.46 -13.13
C PHE A 116 -0.08 -6.62 -13.52
N HIS A 117 0.51 -7.79 -13.24
CA HIS A 117 1.87 -8.13 -13.66
C HIS A 117 1.97 -8.14 -15.19
N ALA A 118 1.01 -8.76 -15.88
CA ALA A 118 0.98 -8.79 -17.35
C ALA A 118 1.00 -7.39 -17.96
N LEU A 119 0.21 -6.45 -17.41
CA LEU A 119 0.21 -5.07 -17.89
C LEU A 119 1.57 -4.38 -17.67
N ASN A 120 2.24 -4.60 -16.54
CA ASN A 120 3.58 -4.05 -16.31
C ASN A 120 4.62 -4.62 -17.28
N VAL A 121 4.57 -5.93 -17.58
CA VAL A 121 5.44 -6.56 -18.59
C VAL A 121 5.18 -5.99 -19.99
N VAL A 122 3.92 -5.79 -20.37
CA VAL A 122 3.55 -5.15 -21.64
C VAL A 122 4.07 -3.71 -21.70
N LEU A 123 3.90 -2.93 -20.63
CA LEU A 123 4.43 -1.58 -20.53
C LEU A 123 5.97 -1.58 -20.65
N HIS A 124 6.66 -2.54 -20.04
CA HIS A 124 8.11 -2.66 -20.12
C HIS A 124 8.59 -2.99 -21.55
N CYS A 125 7.87 -3.87 -22.26
CA CYS A 125 8.09 -4.13 -23.68
C CYS A 125 7.91 -2.83 -24.50
N LEU A 126 6.86 -2.07 -24.25
CA LEU A 126 6.61 -0.79 -24.94
C LEU A 126 7.72 0.23 -24.67
N VAL A 127 8.18 0.38 -23.41
CA VAL A 127 9.30 1.26 -23.06
C VAL A 127 10.56 0.84 -23.81
N THR A 128 10.85 -0.46 -23.85
CA THR A 128 12.02 -1.02 -24.57
C THR A 128 11.97 -0.69 -26.06
N LEU A 129 10.81 -0.85 -26.70
CA LEU A 129 10.62 -0.54 -28.12
C LEU A 129 10.72 0.96 -28.41
N VAL A 130 10.13 1.80 -27.55
CA VAL A 130 10.21 3.26 -27.69
C VAL A 130 11.63 3.76 -27.41
N LEU A 131 12.36 3.16 -26.48
CA LEU A 131 13.77 3.44 -26.26
C LEU A 131 14.62 3.06 -27.47
N MET A 132 14.41 1.87 -28.05
CA MET A 132 15.08 1.45 -29.29
C MET A 132 14.83 2.46 -30.42
N TYR A 133 13.57 2.87 -30.61
CA TYR A 133 13.19 3.86 -31.60
C TYR A 133 13.84 5.23 -31.32
N THR A 134 13.88 5.66 -30.06
CA THR A 134 14.56 6.89 -29.64
C THR A 134 16.05 6.81 -29.97
N CYS A 135 16.69 5.69 -29.63
CA CYS A 135 18.10 5.46 -29.92
C CYS A 135 18.40 5.48 -31.43
N ASP A 136 17.56 4.85 -32.25
CA ASP A 136 17.70 4.84 -33.72
C ASP A 136 17.53 6.24 -34.34
N LYS A 137 16.62 7.07 -33.81
CA LYS A 137 16.32 8.38 -34.39
C LYS A 137 17.18 9.52 -33.87
N THR A 138 17.56 9.50 -32.59
CA THR A 138 18.16 10.67 -31.93
C THR A 138 19.56 10.44 -31.39
N VAL A 139 19.97 9.18 -31.19
CA VAL A 139 21.22 8.83 -30.48
C VAL A 139 22.26 8.26 -31.44
N PHE A 140 22.02 7.07 -31.98
CA PHE A 140 22.97 6.33 -32.82
C PHE A 140 22.68 6.52 -34.31
N LYS A 141 23.73 6.44 -35.13
CA LYS A 141 23.60 6.37 -36.60
C LYS A 141 23.32 4.95 -37.12
N ASP A 142 23.61 3.95 -36.29
CA ASP A 142 23.49 2.53 -36.59
C ASP A 142 22.36 1.92 -35.77
N SER A 143 21.36 1.38 -36.47
CA SER A 143 20.20 0.72 -35.86
C SER A 143 20.59 -0.52 -35.06
N GLY A 144 21.72 -1.17 -35.36
CA GLY A 144 22.26 -2.29 -34.59
C GLY A 144 22.65 -1.88 -33.17
N LEU A 145 23.25 -0.71 -32.98
CA LEU A 145 23.58 -0.19 -31.65
C LEU A 145 22.32 0.16 -30.86
N ALA A 146 21.32 0.73 -31.53
CA ALA A 146 20.02 0.99 -30.90
C ALA A 146 19.33 -0.29 -30.42
N PHE A 147 19.39 -1.37 -31.22
CA PHE A 147 18.89 -2.68 -30.83
C PHE A 147 19.65 -3.25 -29.63
N VAL A 148 20.99 -3.22 -29.63
CA VAL A 148 21.80 -3.71 -28.50
C VAL A 148 21.53 -2.92 -27.22
N THR A 149 21.36 -1.59 -27.30
CA THR A 149 20.94 -0.77 -26.16
C THR A 149 19.58 -1.21 -25.61
N ALA A 150 18.62 -1.51 -26.50
CA ALA A 150 17.31 -2.00 -26.10
C ALA A 150 17.39 -3.39 -25.44
N LEU A 151 18.25 -4.29 -25.92
CA LEU A 151 18.48 -5.60 -25.30
C LEU A 151 19.05 -5.48 -23.88
N PHE A 152 20.08 -4.66 -23.69
CA PHE A 152 20.65 -4.43 -22.36
C PHE A 152 19.65 -3.78 -21.41
N PHE A 153 18.83 -2.86 -21.91
CA PHE A 153 17.75 -2.28 -21.12
C PHE A 153 16.71 -3.35 -20.76
N ALA A 154 16.17 -4.09 -21.73
CA ALA A 154 15.16 -5.13 -21.52
C ALA A 154 15.56 -6.19 -20.50
N ALA A 155 16.84 -6.59 -20.50
CA ALA A 155 17.34 -7.65 -19.65
C ALA A 155 17.90 -7.15 -18.31
N HIS A 156 17.93 -5.84 -18.03
CA HIS A 156 18.69 -5.29 -16.91
C HIS A 156 18.07 -5.69 -15.54
N PRO A 157 18.81 -6.32 -14.62
CA PRO A 157 18.25 -6.78 -13.34
C PRO A 157 17.69 -5.68 -12.44
N ILE A 158 18.24 -4.46 -12.52
CA ILE A 158 17.75 -3.28 -11.77
C ILE A 158 16.28 -2.93 -12.03
N HIS A 159 15.68 -3.47 -13.09
CA HIS A 159 14.28 -3.21 -13.42
C HIS A 159 13.31 -4.12 -12.68
N THR A 160 13.82 -5.13 -11.95
CA THR A 160 12.97 -6.16 -11.34
C THR A 160 11.91 -5.55 -10.41
N GLU A 161 12.28 -4.64 -9.50
CA GLU A 161 11.29 -3.94 -8.66
C GLU A 161 10.25 -3.17 -9.48
N ALA A 162 10.67 -2.47 -10.54
CA ALA A 162 9.79 -1.61 -11.35
C ALA A 162 8.84 -2.40 -12.25
N VAL A 163 9.27 -3.55 -12.78
CA VAL A 163 8.48 -4.34 -13.74
C VAL A 163 7.68 -5.42 -13.01
N THR A 164 8.32 -6.15 -12.11
CA THR A 164 7.71 -7.28 -11.42
C THR A 164 6.81 -6.82 -10.28
N GLY A 165 7.21 -5.81 -9.49
CA GLY A 165 6.33 -5.21 -8.48
C GLY A 165 5.15 -4.48 -9.14
N ILE A 166 3.91 -4.71 -8.69
CA ILE A 166 2.74 -4.14 -9.37
C ILE A 166 2.74 -2.61 -9.23
N VAL A 167 3.02 -2.09 -8.04
CA VAL A 167 3.18 -0.64 -7.78
C VAL A 167 4.27 0.01 -8.64
N GLY A 168 5.25 -0.76 -9.11
CA GLY A 168 6.27 -0.36 -10.09
C GLY A 168 5.69 0.13 -11.43
N ARG A 169 4.38 -0.07 -11.68
CA ARG A 169 3.65 0.57 -12.78
C ARG A 169 3.90 2.07 -12.87
N ALA A 170 4.05 2.75 -11.73
CA ALA A 170 4.38 4.18 -11.68
C ALA A 170 5.68 4.48 -12.46
N ASP A 171 6.69 3.62 -12.35
CA ASP A 171 7.98 3.78 -13.02
C ASP A 171 7.90 3.50 -14.50
N VAL A 172 7.34 2.36 -14.88
CA VAL A 172 7.31 1.90 -16.26
C VAL A 172 6.41 2.80 -17.11
N LEU A 173 5.22 3.15 -16.60
CA LEU A 173 4.30 4.04 -17.30
C LEU A 173 4.83 5.48 -17.39
N ALA A 174 5.42 6.02 -16.32
CA ALA A 174 6.03 7.34 -16.38
C ALA A 174 7.22 7.37 -17.36
N CYS A 175 8.01 6.29 -17.45
CA CYS A 175 9.12 6.18 -18.39
C CYS A 175 8.65 6.16 -19.84
N LEU A 176 7.56 5.43 -20.14
CA LEU A 176 6.94 5.44 -21.46
C LEU A 176 6.50 6.85 -21.86
N LEU A 177 5.77 7.53 -20.97
CA LEU A 177 5.30 8.91 -21.20
C LEU A 177 6.47 9.90 -21.31
N PHE A 178 7.54 9.72 -20.53
CA PHE A 178 8.77 10.49 -20.60
C PHE A 178 9.42 10.40 -21.99
N LEU A 179 9.61 9.18 -22.52
CA LEU A 179 10.21 8.99 -23.84
C LEU A 179 9.33 9.56 -24.95
N LEU A 180 8.02 9.35 -24.87
CA LEU A 180 7.07 9.92 -25.84
C LEU A 180 7.03 11.46 -25.79
N ALA A 181 7.14 12.05 -24.60
CA ALA A 181 7.23 13.50 -24.42
C ALA A 181 8.54 14.06 -25.03
N PHE A 182 9.66 13.36 -24.85
CA PHE A 182 10.94 13.72 -25.45
C PHE A 182 10.91 13.63 -26.99
N LEU A 183 10.37 12.53 -27.54
CA LEU A 183 10.21 12.36 -28.99
C LEU A 183 9.27 13.41 -29.60
N SER A 184 8.16 13.71 -28.92
CA SER A 184 7.22 14.75 -29.35
C SER A 184 7.87 16.13 -29.31
N TYR A 185 8.64 16.43 -28.26
CA TYR A 185 9.40 17.68 -28.18
C TYR A 185 10.37 17.82 -29.35
N ASN A 186 11.15 16.77 -29.63
CA ASN A 186 12.10 16.76 -30.74
C ASN A 186 11.43 16.95 -32.10
N ARG A 187 10.21 16.44 -32.30
CA ARG A 187 9.41 16.70 -33.51
C ARG A 187 8.84 18.12 -33.57
N SER A 188 8.67 18.77 -32.42
CA SER A 188 8.17 20.15 -32.35
C SER A 188 9.26 21.19 -32.67
N VAL A 189 10.54 20.81 -32.58
CA VAL A 189 11.67 21.69 -32.87
C VAL A 189 12.10 21.49 -34.33
N ASP A 190 11.95 22.51 -35.17
CA ASP A 190 12.58 22.53 -36.49
C ASP A 190 13.89 23.29 -36.42
N GLN A 191 14.87 22.82 -37.18
CA GLN A 191 16.21 23.40 -37.25
C GLN A 191 16.28 24.63 -38.17
N LEU A 192 15.26 24.86 -39.00
CA LEU A 192 15.23 25.90 -40.04
C LEU A 192 14.08 26.90 -39.89
N TYR A 193 13.17 26.70 -38.93
CA TYR A 193 11.96 27.52 -38.84
C TYR A 193 12.21 28.83 -38.09
N VAL A 194 12.32 29.91 -38.86
CA VAL A 194 12.39 31.29 -38.39
C VAL A 194 11.00 31.93 -38.43
N GLY A 195 9.98 31.20 -37.95
CA GLY A 195 8.61 31.71 -37.92
C GLY A 195 8.44 32.83 -36.89
N GLU A 196 7.65 33.85 -37.23
CA GLU A 196 7.32 34.98 -36.32
C GLU A 196 6.38 34.58 -35.17
N HIS A 197 5.80 33.39 -35.21
CA HIS A 197 4.80 32.91 -34.26
C HIS A 197 5.41 32.52 -32.91
N PHE A 198 4.69 32.80 -31.81
CA PHE A 198 5.06 32.42 -30.45
C PHE A 198 4.24 31.21 -29.98
N PRO A 199 4.87 30.12 -29.47
CA PRO A 199 6.30 29.86 -29.44
C PRO A 199 6.83 29.38 -30.82
N PRO A 200 8.06 29.76 -31.20
CA PRO A 200 8.63 29.37 -32.48
C PRO A 200 8.96 27.88 -32.48
N THR A 201 8.12 27.12 -33.17
CA THR A 201 8.12 25.65 -33.24
C THR A 201 7.81 25.21 -34.67
N ALA A 202 8.30 24.04 -35.07
CA ALA A 202 7.89 23.36 -36.31
C ALA A 202 6.40 23.02 -36.28
N SER A 203 5.96 22.57 -35.10
CA SER A 203 4.62 22.06 -34.87
C SER A 203 4.19 22.36 -33.44
N PRO A 204 3.30 23.35 -33.26
CA PRO A 204 2.70 23.64 -31.96
C PRO A 204 1.96 22.44 -31.37
N SER A 205 1.36 21.60 -32.22
CA SER A 205 0.64 20.38 -31.79
C SER A 205 1.57 19.38 -31.10
N PHE A 206 2.78 19.16 -31.63
CA PHE A 206 3.77 18.27 -31.00
C PHE A 206 4.36 18.88 -29.73
N LEU A 207 4.50 20.20 -29.65
CA LEU A 207 4.91 20.86 -28.41
C LEU A 207 3.85 20.70 -27.33
N LEU A 208 2.57 20.97 -27.65
CA LEU A 208 1.45 20.76 -26.73
C LEU A 208 1.34 19.29 -26.29
N LEU A 209 1.52 18.35 -27.22
CA LEU A 209 1.56 16.92 -26.90
C LEU A 209 2.71 16.58 -25.96
N SER A 210 3.90 17.15 -26.17
CA SER A 210 5.05 16.98 -25.25
C SER A 210 4.77 17.53 -23.85
N LEU A 211 4.20 18.73 -23.75
CA LEU A 211 3.79 19.34 -22.47
C LEU A 211 2.74 18.47 -21.76
N PHE A 212 1.73 17.99 -22.49
CA PHE A 212 0.70 17.12 -21.95
C PHE A 212 1.26 15.77 -21.47
N LEU A 213 2.06 15.09 -22.30
CA LEU A 213 2.67 13.80 -21.95
C LEU A 213 3.64 13.93 -20.78
N GLY A 214 4.43 15.01 -20.71
CA GLY A 214 5.33 15.28 -19.59
C GLY A 214 4.57 15.55 -18.28
N THR A 215 3.43 16.25 -18.35
CA THR A 215 2.54 16.39 -17.19
C THR A 215 1.90 15.07 -16.79
N CYS A 216 1.45 14.26 -17.75
CA CYS A 216 0.94 12.92 -17.45
C CYS A 216 2.02 12.06 -16.80
N ALA A 217 3.27 12.11 -17.29
CA ALA A 217 4.40 11.41 -16.68
C ALA A 217 4.58 11.84 -15.22
N MET A 218 4.53 13.15 -14.92
CA MET A 218 4.61 13.68 -13.55
C MET A 218 3.45 13.20 -12.66
N LEU A 219 2.23 13.15 -13.19
CA LEU A 219 1.03 12.70 -12.46
C LEU A 219 0.97 11.16 -12.28
N VAL A 220 1.80 10.42 -13.01
CA VAL A 220 2.04 8.98 -12.77
C VAL A 220 3.16 8.80 -11.76
N LYS A 221 4.28 9.52 -11.94
CA LYS A 221 5.41 9.53 -11.01
C LYS A 221 6.14 10.87 -11.03
N GLU A 222 6.56 11.31 -9.87
CA GLU A 222 7.12 12.65 -9.62
C GLU A 222 8.33 12.98 -10.49
N THR A 223 9.15 11.97 -10.79
CA THR A 223 10.37 12.07 -11.61
C THR A 223 10.09 12.41 -13.07
N GLY A 224 8.86 12.21 -13.56
CA GLY A 224 8.46 12.49 -14.93
C GLY A 224 8.66 13.95 -15.35
N ILE A 225 8.62 14.90 -14.41
CA ILE A 225 8.82 16.32 -14.71
C ILE A 225 10.22 16.64 -15.27
N THR A 226 11.20 15.78 -14.99
CA THR A 226 12.59 15.96 -15.42
C THR A 226 12.75 15.94 -16.94
N VAL A 227 11.75 15.42 -17.69
CA VAL A 227 11.75 15.40 -19.16
C VAL A 227 11.87 16.80 -19.76
N PHE A 228 11.29 17.81 -19.12
CA PHE A 228 11.34 19.19 -19.62
C PHE A 228 12.76 19.75 -19.56
N GLY A 229 13.50 19.44 -18.48
CA GLY A 229 14.91 19.79 -18.37
C GLY A 229 15.75 19.10 -19.45
N VAL A 230 15.51 17.81 -19.69
CA VAL A 230 16.18 17.04 -20.74
C VAL A 230 15.92 17.63 -22.13
N CYS A 231 14.65 17.97 -22.43
CA CYS A 231 14.26 18.59 -23.69
C CYS A 231 14.97 19.93 -23.92
N LEU A 232 15.03 20.80 -22.90
CA LEU A 232 15.67 22.12 -23.03
C LEU A 232 17.18 22.03 -23.23
N VAL A 233 17.87 21.14 -22.52
CA VAL A 233 19.32 20.96 -22.71
C VAL A 233 19.62 20.36 -24.09
N TYR A 234 18.80 19.40 -24.54
CA TYR A 234 18.94 18.80 -25.86
C TYR A 234 18.66 19.80 -27.00
N ASP A 235 17.62 20.64 -26.88
CA ASP A 235 17.31 21.72 -27.82
C ASP A 235 18.48 22.73 -27.92
N GLY A 236 19.03 23.14 -26.77
CA GLY A 236 20.21 23.99 -26.68
C GLY A 236 21.42 23.42 -27.44
N PHE A 237 21.61 22.10 -27.35
CA PHE A 237 22.67 21.41 -28.09
C PHE A 237 22.41 21.34 -29.60
N LEU A 238 21.17 21.08 -30.04
CA LEU A 238 20.83 21.05 -31.47
C LEU A 238 21.10 22.39 -32.16
N LEU A 239 20.84 23.51 -31.49
CA LEU A 239 21.16 24.86 -32.01
C LEU A 239 22.67 25.07 -32.20
N SER A 240 23.47 24.56 -31.26
CA SER A 240 24.93 24.66 -31.32
C SER A 240 25.51 23.97 -32.56
N GLN A 241 24.83 22.95 -33.09
CA GLN A 241 25.26 22.23 -34.29
C GLN A 241 25.06 23.00 -35.61
N ASN A 242 24.10 23.92 -35.69
CA ASN A 242 23.64 24.44 -36.99
C ASN A 242 24.00 25.91 -37.31
N GLY A 243 24.55 26.73 -36.40
CA GLY A 243 24.69 28.16 -36.76
C GLY A 243 25.64 29.09 -36.00
N SER A 244 26.17 28.75 -34.81
CA SER A 244 27.15 29.67 -34.17
C SER A 244 28.08 28.97 -33.18
N ARG A 245 29.27 28.59 -33.69
CA ARG A 245 30.32 27.84 -32.97
C ARG A 245 30.81 28.48 -31.67
N ASN A 246 30.66 29.79 -31.47
CA ASN A 246 31.31 30.53 -30.38
C ASN A 246 30.38 31.14 -29.33
N SER A 247 29.06 31.00 -29.46
CA SER A 247 28.14 31.94 -28.81
C SER A 247 27.32 31.40 -27.64
N ILE A 248 27.00 30.11 -27.62
CA ILE A 248 26.22 29.48 -26.53
C ILE A 248 27.12 29.18 -25.31
N LEU A 249 28.40 28.86 -25.56
CA LEU A 249 29.42 28.69 -24.51
C LEU A 249 29.57 29.94 -23.64
N LEU A 250 29.32 31.13 -24.22
CA LEU A 250 29.35 32.40 -23.52
C LEU A 250 28.12 32.60 -22.62
N MET A 251 26.93 32.11 -23.03
CA MET A 251 25.68 32.28 -22.26
C MET A 251 25.63 31.40 -21.01
N LEU A 252 26.20 30.18 -21.07
CA LEU A 252 26.27 29.27 -19.92
C LEU A 252 27.25 29.74 -18.83
N LEU A 253 28.08 30.76 -19.10
CA LEU A 253 29.09 31.31 -18.20
C LEU A 253 28.74 32.69 -17.63
N ILE A 254 27.57 33.26 -17.95
CA ILE A 254 27.17 34.58 -17.42
C ILE A 254 26.36 34.39 -16.13
N PRO A 255 26.82 34.88 -14.97
CA PRO A 255 25.98 34.99 -13.78
C PRO A 255 24.89 36.05 -14.06
N PHE A 256 23.65 35.71 -13.73
CA PHE A 256 22.51 36.64 -13.77
C PHE A 256 22.85 37.92 -13.00
N ARG A 257 22.93 39.06 -13.70
CA ARG A 257 22.96 40.39 -13.09
C ARG A 257 21.63 41.06 -13.39
N GLU A 258 20.81 41.21 -12.36
CA GLU A 258 19.62 42.06 -12.40
C GLU A 258 20.02 43.50 -12.74
N ASN A 259 19.31 44.12 -13.69
CA ASN A 259 19.40 45.55 -13.93
C ASN A 259 18.00 46.12 -14.12
N GLY A 260 17.55 46.85 -13.09
CA GLY A 260 17.23 48.26 -13.24
C GLY A 260 15.80 48.64 -13.66
N LYS A 261 15.06 49.19 -12.70
CA LYS A 261 13.96 50.13 -12.93
C LYS A 261 14.46 51.33 -13.76
N HIS A 262 13.79 51.63 -14.87
CA HIS A 262 13.76 52.95 -15.52
C HIS A 262 12.62 53.78 -14.88
N ARG A 263 12.57 55.11 -14.84
CA ARG A 263 13.28 56.26 -15.43
C ARG A 263 12.75 57.51 -14.69
N VAL A 264 13.42 58.66 -14.77
CA VAL A 264 12.95 59.89 -15.46
C VAL A 264 14.07 60.94 -15.38
N ALA A 265 14.27 61.65 -16.50
CA ALA A 265 15.26 62.70 -16.70
C ALA A 265 14.69 64.08 -16.37
N HIS A 266 15.55 65.04 -15.97
CA HIS A 266 15.35 66.45 -16.28
C HIS A 266 16.68 67.18 -16.51
N LYS A 267 16.60 68.17 -17.41
CA LYS A 267 17.62 69.01 -18.05
C LYS A 267 18.42 69.90 -17.08
N GLY A 268 19.62 70.33 -17.53
CA GLY A 268 20.11 71.70 -17.28
C GLY A 268 21.59 71.86 -16.93
N THR A 269 22.38 72.29 -17.93
CA THR A 269 23.29 73.46 -17.91
C THR A 269 24.49 73.59 -16.93
N TRP A 270 25.65 73.89 -17.55
CA TRP A 270 26.73 74.85 -17.18
C TRP A 270 28.07 74.33 -16.60
N ASN A 271 29.15 74.73 -17.30
CA ASN A 271 30.47 75.26 -16.89
C ASN A 271 31.30 74.47 -15.84
N SER A 272 32.64 74.32 -15.88
CA SER A 272 33.74 75.11 -16.46
C SER A 272 35.10 74.41 -16.19
N CYS A 273 36.08 74.67 -17.07
CA CYS A 273 37.53 74.90 -16.85
C CYS A 273 38.47 73.90 -16.11
N HIS A 274 39.43 73.34 -16.88
CA HIS A 274 40.91 73.18 -16.74
C HIS A 274 41.66 73.54 -15.41
N PRO A 275 42.97 73.19 -15.19
CA PRO A 275 43.92 72.26 -15.87
C PRO A 275 44.91 71.44 -14.95
N ALA A 276 45.73 70.57 -15.58
CA ALA A 276 47.14 70.17 -15.36
C ALA A 276 47.75 69.67 -14.00
N SER A 277 48.24 68.41 -14.04
CA SER A 277 49.49 67.73 -13.53
C SER A 277 50.54 68.43 -12.64
N PRO A 278 51.59 67.77 -12.07
CA PRO A 278 51.98 66.32 -12.01
C PRO A 278 52.41 65.84 -10.59
N GLU A 279 52.70 64.54 -10.41
CA GLU A 279 53.96 64.02 -9.78
C GLU A 279 53.92 62.50 -9.47
N GLU A 280 55.12 61.93 -9.50
CA GLU A 280 55.51 60.52 -9.44
C GLU A 280 55.29 59.85 -8.08
N GLN A 281 55.07 58.53 -8.06
CA GLN A 281 56.06 57.55 -7.56
C GLN A 281 55.57 56.09 -7.58
N GLN A 282 56.58 55.22 -7.58
CA GLN A 282 56.62 53.80 -7.89
C GLN A 282 55.82 52.89 -6.94
N GLY A 283 55.33 51.77 -7.49
CA GLY A 283 54.84 50.63 -6.73
C GLY A 283 54.69 49.39 -7.62
N ASN A 284 55.71 48.54 -7.60
CA ASN A 284 55.76 47.24 -8.28
C ASN A 284 54.74 46.28 -7.62
N GLY A 285 53.91 45.57 -8.40
CA GLY A 285 53.06 44.51 -7.85
C GLY A 285 51.85 44.12 -8.70
N HIS A 286 51.97 43.00 -9.41
CA HIS A 286 50.90 42.12 -9.91
C HIS A 286 49.51 42.71 -10.22
N SER A 287 49.17 42.87 -11.51
CA SER A 287 47.77 42.88 -11.95
C SER A 287 47.54 42.36 -13.38
N VAL A 288 47.95 41.13 -13.68
CA VAL A 288 47.55 40.44 -14.94
C VAL A 288 46.15 39.79 -14.85
N LEU A 289 45.47 39.83 -13.69
CA LEU A 289 44.21 39.11 -13.49
C LEU A 289 42.96 40.01 -13.31
N ARG A 290 42.82 41.10 -14.07
CA ARG A 290 41.57 41.91 -14.05
C ARG A 290 40.94 42.25 -15.40
N LYS A 291 41.48 41.76 -16.53
CA LYS A 291 40.95 42.05 -17.88
C LYS A 291 40.35 40.85 -18.63
N ALA A 292 40.11 39.72 -17.96
CA ALA A 292 39.51 38.54 -18.61
C ALA A 292 38.01 38.67 -18.95
N PRO A 293 37.13 39.34 -18.15
CA PRO A 293 35.71 39.42 -18.49
C PRO A 293 35.40 40.45 -19.59
N TRP A 294 36.21 41.52 -19.67
CA TRP A 294 35.99 42.63 -20.60
C TRP A 294 36.57 42.40 -22.00
N ALA A 295 37.60 41.56 -22.13
CA ALA A 295 38.19 41.20 -23.42
C ALA A 295 37.29 40.28 -24.27
N VAL A 296 36.36 39.55 -23.64
CA VAL A 296 35.44 38.63 -24.32
C VAL A 296 34.23 39.37 -24.90
N LEU A 297 33.79 40.46 -24.26
CA LEU A 297 32.65 41.27 -24.71
C LEU A 297 33.01 42.22 -25.87
N SER A 298 34.30 42.55 -26.03
CA SER A 298 34.83 43.41 -27.10
C SER A 298 35.17 42.68 -28.40
N TYR A 299 35.15 41.34 -28.41
CA TYR A 299 35.44 40.52 -29.59
C TYR A 299 34.22 40.26 -30.51
N LEU A 300 33.03 40.75 -30.12
CA LEU A 300 31.79 40.58 -30.88
C LEU A 300 31.39 41.92 -31.53
N THR A 301 31.60 42.02 -32.85
CA THR A 301 31.06 43.12 -33.67
C THR A 301 29.53 43.19 -33.53
N ALA A 302 28.94 44.39 -33.66
CA ALA A 302 27.49 44.60 -33.53
C ALA A 302 26.67 43.68 -34.47
N SER A 303 27.19 43.40 -35.67
CA SER A 303 26.65 42.45 -36.66
C SER A 303 26.59 41.00 -36.13
N ASN A 304 27.64 40.53 -35.44
CA ASN A 304 27.66 39.19 -34.84
C ASN A 304 26.73 39.07 -33.62
N LYS A 305 26.54 40.15 -32.84
CA LYS A 305 25.56 40.18 -31.74
C LYS A 305 24.13 40.07 -32.27
N GLN A 306 23.82 40.73 -33.38
CA GLN A 306 22.50 40.68 -34.02
C GLN A 306 22.20 39.31 -34.64
N LYS A 307 23.16 38.73 -35.38
CA LYS A 307 23.04 37.35 -35.90
C LYS A 307 22.87 36.31 -34.80
N LEU A 308 23.62 36.47 -33.71
CA LEU A 308 23.52 35.60 -32.55
C LEU A 308 22.15 35.69 -31.89
N LEU A 309 21.70 36.90 -31.55
CA LEU A 309 20.39 37.13 -30.95
C LEU A 309 19.28 36.60 -31.86
N TYR A 310 19.39 36.79 -33.17
CA TYR A 310 18.43 36.28 -34.13
C TYR A 310 18.36 34.74 -34.15
N SER A 311 19.51 34.07 -34.10
CA SER A 311 19.60 32.60 -34.10
C SER A 311 19.18 31.95 -32.77
N THR A 312 19.34 32.63 -31.63
CA THR A 312 19.01 32.08 -30.29
C THR A 312 17.65 32.48 -29.77
N ARG A 313 17.05 33.56 -30.30
CA ARG A 313 15.70 34.03 -29.95
C ARG A 313 14.64 32.93 -29.98
N PRO A 314 14.60 32.02 -30.99
CA PRO A 314 13.60 30.96 -31.01
C PRO A 314 13.66 30.04 -29.80
N PHE A 315 14.87 29.59 -29.47
CA PHE A 315 15.11 28.76 -28.30
C PHE A 315 14.81 29.48 -26.99
N LEU A 316 15.26 30.73 -26.82
CA LEU A 316 14.98 31.49 -25.61
C LEU A 316 13.47 31.65 -25.37
N LYS A 317 12.68 31.88 -26.43
CA LYS A 317 11.22 31.93 -26.34
C LYS A 317 10.61 30.58 -25.92
N ARG A 318 11.04 29.47 -26.53
CA ARG A 318 10.60 28.12 -26.14
C ARG A 318 11.00 27.79 -24.71
N ALA A 319 12.25 28.05 -24.34
CA ALA A 319 12.78 27.82 -23.00
C ALA A 319 12.02 28.61 -21.96
N ALA A 320 11.76 29.90 -22.21
CA ALA A 320 10.94 30.72 -21.32
C ALA A 320 9.53 30.13 -21.13
N LEU A 321 8.88 29.69 -22.23
CA LEU A 321 7.56 29.05 -22.17
C LEU A 321 7.57 27.74 -21.36
N VAL A 322 8.51 26.83 -21.64
CA VAL A 322 8.62 25.56 -20.93
C VAL A 322 8.97 25.77 -19.46
N LEU A 323 9.90 26.69 -19.14
CA LEU A 323 10.25 27.00 -17.75
C LEU A 323 9.07 27.63 -16.99
N THR A 324 8.34 28.56 -17.62
CA THR A 324 7.12 29.14 -17.02
C THR A 324 6.08 28.04 -16.76
N TYR A 325 5.89 27.13 -17.71
CA TYR A 325 4.98 26.00 -17.56
C TYR A 325 5.40 25.07 -16.39
N VAL A 326 6.68 24.72 -16.30
CA VAL A 326 7.22 23.89 -15.20
C VAL A 326 7.03 24.59 -13.84
N ILE A 327 7.28 25.90 -13.76
CA ILE A 327 7.06 26.67 -12.53
C ILE A 327 5.58 26.61 -12.11
N LEU A 328 4.66 26.80 -13.04
CA LEU A 328 3.22 26.71 -12.77
C LEU A 328 2.81 25.30 -12.30
N LEU A 329 3.35 24.24 -12.91
CA LEU A 329 3.11 22.86 -12.47
C LEU A 329 3.66 22.60 -11.07
N MET A 330 4.85 23.11 -10.75
CA MET A 330 5.44 22.98 -9.42
C MET A 330 4.66 23.75 -8.38
N TYR A 331 4.18 24.95 -8.72
CA TYR A 331 3.28 25.71 -7.86
C TYR A 331 1.98 24.94 -7.59
N PHE A 332 1.31 24.44 -8.64
CA PHE A 332 0.11 23.62 -8.51
C PHE A 332 0.34 22.40 -7.61
N ARG A 333 1.50 21.74 -7.79
CA ARG A 333 1.87 20.56 -7.02
C ARG A 333 2.16 20.86 -5.55
N LEU A 334 2.81 21.99 -5.24
CA LEU A 334 3.00 22.42 -3.86
C LEU A 334 1.67 22.82 -3.22
N TRP A 335 0.80 23.48 -3.98
CA TRP A 335 -0.54 23.87 -3.54
C TRP A 335 -1.39 22.64 -3.16
N ILE A 336 -1.40 21.59 -3.98
CA ILE A 336 -2.18 20.38 -3.68
C ILE A 336 -1.65 19.60 -2.47
N MET A 337 -0.35 19.70 -2.18
CA MET A 337 0.29 19.10 -1.00
C MET A 337 0.06 19.93 0.29
N GLY A 338 -0.78 20.97 0.23
CA GLY A 338 -1.06 21.85 1.36
C GLY A 338 0.14 22.71 1.76
N GLY A 339 1.08 22.98 0.84
CA GLY A 339 2.29 23.75 1.10
C GLY A 339 3.33 23.06 1.99
N SER A 340 3.13 21.76 2.29
CA SER A 340 4.02 20.96 3.13
C SER A 340 4.79 19.92 2.30
N MET A 341 6.04 19.68 2.66
CA MET A 341 6.84 18.57 2.09
C MET A 341 6.57 17.28 2.88
N PRO A 342 6.79 16.10 2.29
CA PRO A 342 6.68 14.84 3.02
C PRO A 342 7.61 14.83 4.24
N ALA A 343 7.08 14.45 5.40
CA ALA A 343 7.88 14.17 6.58
C ALA A 343 8.51 12.77 6.44
N PHE A 344 9.82 12.69 6.65
CA PHE A 344 10.55 11.42 6.67
C PHE A 344 11.04 11.16 8.08
N SER A 345 11.15 9.90 8.47
CA SER A 345 11.67 9.44 9.76
C SER A 345 13.13 8.98 9.64
N GLU A 346 13.81 8.81 10.77
CA GLU A 346 15.16 8.25 10.81
C GLU A 346 15.23 6.85 10.20
N GLN A 347 14.11 6.12 10.23
CA GLN A 347 13.97 4.82 9.61
C GLN A 347 14.09 4.87 8.08
N ASP A 348 13.59 5.94 7.47
CA ASP A 348 13.59 6.11 6.01
C ASP A 348 14.98 6.54 5.49
N ASN A 349 15.64 7.46 6.21
CA ASN A 349 16.92 8.03 5.78
C ASN A 349 17.83 8.39 6.97
N PRO A 350 18.57 7.42 7.52
CA PRO A 350 19.46 7.64 8.67
C PRO A 350 20.50 8.71 8.41
N ALA A 351 21.05 8.73 7.19
CA ALA A 351 22.06 9.68 6.77
C ALA A 351 21.57 11.13 6.84
N SER A 352 20.27 11.39 6.71
CA SER A 352 19.73 12.74 6.83
C SER A 352 19.50 13.20 8.25
N PHE A 353 19.42 12.27 9.21
CA PHE A 353 19.19 12.56 10.63
C PHE A 353 20.48 12.59 11.46
N SER A 354 21.62 12.18 10.89
CA SER A 354 22.90 12.27 11.58
C SER A 354 23.21 13.72 12.03
N PRO A 355 23.64 13.93 13.29
CA PRO A 355 23.97 15.27 13.79
C PRO A 355 25.27 15.82 13.18
N TYR A 356 26.11 14.97 12.58
CA TYR A 356 27.41 15.33 12.05
C TYR A 356 27.37 15.61 10.54
N LEU A 357 27.60 16.86 10.14
CA LEU A 357 27.62 17.27 8.73
C LEU A 357 28.59 16.46 7.86
N LEU A 358 29.74 16.09 8.41
CA LEU A 358 30.73 15.28 7.70
C LEU A 358 30.17 13.90 7.34
N THR A 359 29.55 13.22 8.31
CA THR A 359 28.90 11.91 8.10
C THR A 359 27.81 12.00 7.04
N ARG A 360 26.99 13.07 7.07
CA ARG A 360 25.97 13.31 6.04
C ARG A 360 26.59 13.43 4.65
N PHE A 361 27.60 14.29 4.51
CA PHE A 361 28.27 14.53 3.23
C PHE A 361 28.95 13.28 2.67
N LEU A 362 29.75 12.59 3.49
CA LEU A 362 30.44 11.36 3.08
C LEU A 362 29.44 10.27 2.69
N THR A 363 28.40 10.08 3.51
CA THR A 363 27.39 9.05 3.24
C THR A 363 26.61 9.37 1.97
N TYR A 364 26.09 10.59 1.78
CA TYR A 364 25.39 10.96 0.55
C TYR A 364 26.27 10.79 -0.69
N SER A 365 27.54 11.16 -0.61
CA SER A 365 28.47 11.02 -1.73
C SER A 365 28.72 9.54 -2.07
N TYR A 366 28.86 8.69 -1.04
CA TYR A 366 28.96 7.24 -1.22
C TYR A 366 27.67 6.64 -1.78
N LEU A 367 26.49 7.11 -1.39
CA LEU A 367 25.22 6.61 -1.92
C LEU A 367 25.09 6.85 -3.43
N LEU A 368 25.69 7.92 -3.98
CA LEU A 368 25.79 8.11 -5.43
C LEU A 368 26.65 7.01 -6.07
N ALA A 369 27.82 6.71 -5.49
CA ALA A 369 28.70 5.63 -5.93
C ALA A 369 28.02 4.26 -5.84
N PHE A 370 27.26 4.03 -4.78
CA PHE A 370 26.50 2.81 -4.58
C PHE A 370 25.39 2.63 -5.63
N ASN A 371 24.62 3.69 -5.93
CA ASN A 371 23.62 3.65 -7.01
C ASN A 371 24.27 3.38 -8.38
N ALA A 372 25.44 3.99 -8.66
CA ALA A 372 26.19 3.69 -9.89
C ALA A 372 26.68 2.23 -9.93
N TRP A 373 27.08 1.68 -8.78
CA TRP A 373 27.46 0.28 -8.64
C TRP A 373 26.29 -0.66 -8.92
N LEU A 374 25.07 -0.34 -8.47
CA LEU A 374 23.87 -1.13 -8.77
C LEU A 374 23.55 -1.18 -10.27
N LEU A 375 23.87 -0.13 -11.04
CA LEU A 375 23.76 -0.14 -12.51
C LEU A 375 24.88 -0.98 -13.16
N LEU A 376 26.12 -0.88 -12.66
CA LEU A 376 27.26 -1.58 -13.23
C LEU A 376 27.30 -3.08 -12.91
N ALA A 377 26.95 -3.42 -11.68
CA ALA A 377 27.03 -4.77 -11.11
C ALA A 377 25.82 -5.00 -10.19
N PRO A 378 24.62 -5.31 -10.75
CA PRO A 378 23.39 -5.55 -10.00
C PRO A 378 23.41 -6.92 -9.30
N ILE A 379 24.36 -7.11 -8.38
CA ILE A 379 24.58 -8.36 -7.64
C ILE A 379 23.65 -8.37 -6.41
N THR A 380 23.67 -7.28 -5.65
CA THR A 380 22.91 -7.07 -4.41
C THR A 380 21.68 -6.20 -4.70
N LEU A 381 20.58 -6.85 -5.03
CA LEU A 381 19.29 -6.24 -5.32
C LEU A 381 18.34 -6.50 -4.16
N CYS A 382 17.71 -5.44 -3.66
CA CYS A 382 16.82 -5.40 -2.50
C CYS A 382 15.50 -4.68 -2.79
N TYR A 383 14.42 -5.23 -2.27
CA TYR A 383 13.10 -4.61 -2.32
C TYR A 383 12.98 -3.39 -1.37
N ASP A 384 13.81 -3.30 -0.32
CA ASP A 384 13.76 -2.22 0.67
C ASP A 384 15.13 -1.91 1.30
N TRP A 385 15.59 -0.66 1.20
CA TRP A 385 16.92 -0.21 1.65
C TRP A 385 16.87 0.60 2.97
N GLN A 386 15.92 0.29 3.86
CA GLN A 386 15.74 0.95 5.18
C GLN A 386 16.91 0.71 6.16
N VAL A 387 16.82 1.33 7.35
CA VAL A 387 17.83 1.35 8.44
C VAL A 387 18.62 0.04 8.54
N GLY A 388 19.94 0.18 8.52
CA GLY A 388 20.89 -0.93 8.69
C GLY A 388 21.31 -1.60 7.38
N SER A 389 20.64 -1.31 6.26
CA SER A 389 21.02 -1.87 4.95
C SER A 389 22.34 -1.30 4.43
N ILE A 390 22.59 0.00 4.64
CA ILE A 390 23.85 0.68 4.28
C ILE A 390 24.34 1.46 5.51
N PRO A 391 25.43 1.02 6.17
CA PRO A 391 25.99 1.72 7.31
C PRO A 391 26.43 3.16 6.96
N LEU A 392 26.34 4.09 7.91
CA LEU A 392 26.83 5.45 7.74
C LEU A 392 28.35 5.45 7.47
N VAL A 393 28.81 6.42 6.69
CA VAL A 393 30.24 6.68 6.46
C VAL A 393 30.67 7.77 7.43
N GLU A 394 31.29 7.38 8.54
CA GLU A 394 31.61 8.29 9.64
C GLU A 394 33.04 8.84 9.60
N SER A 395 33.91 8.26 8.76
CA SER A 395 35.33 8.64 8.67
C SER A 395 35.76 8.87 7.23
N ILE A 396 36.67 9.84 7.04
CA ILE A 396 37.31 10.12 5.75
C ILE A 396 38.17 8.92 5.29
N TRP A 397 38.70 8.15 6.24
CA TRP A 397 39.54 6.98 5.97
C TRP A 397 38.75 5.71 5.64
N ASP A 398 37.43 5.78 5.60
CA ASP A 398 36.60 4.67 5.15
C ASP A 398 36.90 4.34 3.68
N LEU A 399 37.19 3.07 3.39
CA LEU A 399 37.50 2.58 2.05
C LEU A 399 36.40 2.90 1.03
N ARG A 400 35.15 3.05 1.48
CA ARG A 400 34.01 3.41 0.64
C ARG A 400 34.15 4.79 0.00
N ASN A 401 34.91 5.70 0.61
CA ASN A 401 35.21 7.01 0.02
C ASN A 401 36.04 6.88 -1.27
N PHE A 402 36.82 5.80 -1.42
CA PHE A 402 37.55 5.53 -2.66
C PHE A 402 36.59 5.29 -3.84
N ALA A 403 35.49 4.56 -3.62
CA ALA A 403 34.46 4.37 -4.65
C ALA A 403 33.81 5.70 -5.07
N THR A 404 33.58 6.59 -4.11
CA THR A 404 33.10 7.96 -4.35
C THR A 404 34.08 8.77 -5.21
N LEU A 405 35.38 8.72 -4.90
CA LEU A 405 36.42 9.40 -5.68
C LEU A 405 36.51 8.85 -7.11
N ILE A 406 36.43 7.53 -7.28
CA ILE A 406 36.39 6.90 -8.61
C ILE A 406 35.18 7.41 -9.39
N LEU A 407 33.98 7.38 -8.80
CA LEU A 407 32.78 7.88 -9.47
C LEU A 407 32.94 9.34 -9.87
N ALA A 408 33.41 10.20 -8.95
CA ALA A 408 33.64 11.61 -9.22
C ALA A 408 34.63 11.82 -10.38
N PHE A 409 35.72 11.05 -10.41
CA PHE A 409 36.70 11.10 -11.49
C PHE A 409 36.11 10.67 -12.84
N VAL A 410 35.37 9.57 -12.88
CA VAL A 410 34.70 9.08 -14.10
C VAL A 410 33.68 10.11 -14.60
N MET A 411 32.86 10.66 -13.72
CA MET A 411 31.88 11.69 -14.07
C MET A 411 32.56 12.97 -14.56
N LEU A 412 33.67 13.39 -13.95
CA LEU A 412 34.46 14.52 -14.42
C LEU A 412 34.99 14.28 -15.84
N LEU A 413 35.55 13.10 -16.11
CA LEU A 413 36.03 12.74 -17.45
C LEU A 413 34.91 12.72 -18.48
N LEU A 414 33.74 12.17 -18.15
CA LEU A 414 32.56 12.17 -19.03
C LEU A 414 32.04 13.59 -19.29
N CYS A 415 32.00 14.44 -18.27
CA CYS A 415 31.62 15.85 -18.41
C CYS A 415 32.61 16.63 -19.26
N LEU A 416 33.92 16.45 -19.06
CA LEU A 416 34.96 17.04 -19.89
C LEU A 416 34.88 16.54 -21.34
N HIS A 417 34.64 15.24 -21.53
CA HIS A 417 34.44 14.66 -22.86
C HIS A 417 33.19 15.24 -23.52
N CYS A 418 32.08 15.38 -22.78
CA CYS A 418 30.87 16.02 -23.26
C CYS A 418 31.13 17.48 -23.64
N PHE A 419 31.92 18.24 -22.85
CA PHE A 419 32.28 19.62 -23.16
C PHE A 419 33.15 19.74 -24.43
N VAL A 420 34.12 18.83 -24.61
CA VAL A 420 34.96 18.77 -25.82
C VAL A 420 34.12 18.34 -27.03
N ALA A 421 33.24 17.35 -26.86
CA ALA A 421 32.25 16.93 -27.85
C ALA A 421 31.32 18.08 -28.23
N PHE A 422 30.88 18.90 -27.27
CA PHE A 422 30.09 20.11 -27.50
C PHE A 422 30.84 21.12 -28.39
N LYS A 423 32.15 21.29 -28.16
CA LYS A 423 33.01 22.14 -29.01
C LYS A 423 33.24 21.57 -30.40
N LYS A 424 33.32 20.24 -30.54
CA LYS A 424 33.58 19.55 -31.82
C LYS A 424 32.31 19.16 -32.58
N LEU A 425 31.13 19.29 -31.97
CA LEU A 425 29.81 18.87 -32.47
C LEU A 425 29.71 17.37 -32.81
N GLU A 426 30.62 16.56 -32.25
CA GLU A 426 30.68 15.12 -32.45
C GLU A 426 30.35 14.42 -31.13
N HIS A 427 29.56 13.35 -31.20
CA HIS A 427 29.15 12.46 -30.09
C HIS A 427 27.84 12.84 -29.34
N ARG A 428 26.70 12.82 -30.07
CA ARG A 428 25.36 13.02 -29.47
C ARG A 428 25.00 11.92 -28.46
N GLU A 429 25.60 10.74 -28.59
CA GLU A 429 25.34 9.57 -27.77
C GLU A 429 25.66 9.83 -26.29
N ILE A 430 26.78 10.50 -26.02
CA ILE A 430 27.25 10.77 -24.66
C ILE A 430 26.38 11.81 -23.98
N LEU A 431 25.95 12.85 -24.72
CA LEU A 431 25.04 13.86 -24.19
C LEU A 431 23.70 13.25 -23.80
N VAL A 432 23.03 12.53 -24.71
CA VAL A 432 21.73 11.92 -24.41
C VAL A 432 21.86 10.88 -23.31
N GLY A 433 22.93 10.07 -23.32
CA GLY A 433 23.24 9.14 -22.24
C GLY A 433 23.34 9.81 -20.88
N LEU A 434 24.09 10.91 -20.76
CA LEU A 434 24.20 11.67 -19.50
C LEU A 434 22.89 12.36 -19.11
N LEU A 435 22.13 12.91 -20.06
CA LEU A 435 20.83 13.52 -19.79
C LEU A 435 19.85 12.51 -19.21
N PHE A 436 19.73 11.33 -19.83
CA PHE A 436 18.82 10.29 -19.36
C PHE A 436 19.31 9.62 -18.07
N LEU A 437 20.62 9.64 -17.79
CA LEU A 437 21.18 9.10 -16.55
C LEU A 437 20.97 10.07 -15.36
N ILE A 438 21.27 11.36 -15.54
CA ILE A 438 21.36 12.32 -14.44
C ILE A 438 20.01 12.94 -14.12
N PHE A 439 19.29 13.46 -15.12
CA PHE A 439 18.07 14.26 -14.87
C PHE A 439 16.99 13.48 -14.12
N PRO A 440 16.61 12.26 -14.52
CA PRO A 440 15.63 11.47 -13.79
C PRO A 440 16.06 11.08 -12.37
N PHE A 441 17.36 11.08 -12.08
CA PHE A 441 17.91 10.74 -10.76
C PHE A 441 17.96 11.94 -9.79
N ILE A 442 17.98 13.18 -10.31
CA ILE A 442 18.06 14.41 -9.48
C ILE A 442 17.01 14.45 -8.36
N PRO A 443 15.71 14.15 -8.59
CA PRO A 443 14.72 14.20 -7.53
C PRO A 443 14.98 13.23 -6.37
N ALA A 444 15.82 12.20 -6.56
CA ALA A 444 16.12 11.18 -5.56
C ALA A 444 17.51 11.32 -4.92
N SER A 445 18.32 12.31 -5.32
CA SER A 445 19.74 12.39 -4.97
C SER A 445 20.06 13.02 -3.61
N ASN A 446 19.06 13.48 -2.84
CA ASN A 446 19.21 14.33 -1.65
C ASN A 446 19.92 15.69 -1.87
N LEU A 447 20.21 16.10 -3.12
CA LEU A 447 20.97 17.33 -3.38
C LEU A 447 20.20 18.61 -3.05
N PHE A 448 18.89 18.64 -3.31
CA PHE A 448 18.07 19.86 -3.17
C PHE A 448 17.13 19.84 -1.97
N PHE A 449 16.63 18.65 -1.62
CA PHE A 449 15.73 18.44 -0.51
C PHE A 449 15.92 17.03 0.02
N ARG A 450 15.56 16.84 1.28
CA ARG A 450 15.54 15.53 1.93
C ARG A 450 14.52 14.63 1.24
N VAL A 451 14.97 13.45 0.83
CA VAL A 451 14.10 12.35 0.40
C VAL A 451 14.15 11.21 1.40
N GLY A 452 13.10 10.39 1.47
CA GLY A 452 13.09 9.15 2.25
C GLY A 452 14.07 8.14 1.65
N PHE A 453 13.74 7.59 0.49
CA PHE A 453 14.56 6.54 -0.13
C PHE A 453 15.62 7.12 -1.07
N VAL A 454 16.89 7.02 -0.66
CA VAL A 454 18.07 7.46 -1.44
C VAL A 454 18.60 6.37 -2.36
N VAL A 455 18.26 5.11 -2.04
CA VAL A 455 18.59 3.93 -2.81
C VAL A 455 17.31 3.11 -2.95
N ALA A 456 16.88 2.89 -4.17
CA ALA A 456 15.84 1.93 -4.52
C ALA A 456 16.01 1.57 -5.99
N GLU A 457 15.73 0.32 -6.35
CA GLU A 457 15.93 -0.14 -7.73
C GLU A 457 14.98 0.59 -8.68
N ARG A 458 13.73 0.82 -8.24
CA ARG A 458 12.74 1.62 -8.97
C ARG A 458 13.22 3.03 -9.31
N ILE A 459 14.07 3.65 -8.48
CA ILE A 459 14.62 4.99 -8.76
C ILE A 459 15.57 4.95 -9.97
N LEU A 460 16.23 3.81 -10.19
CA LEU A 460 17.22 3.61 -11.25
C LEU A 460 16.61 3.12 -12.56
N TYR A 461 15.30 2.83 -12.62
CA TYR A 461 14.62 2.40 -13.84
C TYR A 461 14.80 3.39 -15.01
N MET A 462 14.44 4.67 -14.83
CA MET A 462 14.66 5.69 -15.88
C MET A 462 16.16 5.99 -16.12
N PRO A 463 16.99 6.23 -15.08
CA PRO A 463 18.44 6.45 -15.24
C PRO A 463 19.16 5.35 -16.03
N SER A 464 18.71 4.10 -15.91
CA SER A 464 19.32 2.97 -16.61
C SER A 464 19.27 3.10 -18.14
N MET A 465 18.31 3.85 -18.71
CA MET A 465 18.30 4.15 -20.15
C MET A 465 19.59 4.87 -20.57
N GLY A 466 19.98 5.88 -19.80
CA GLY A 466 21.21 6.64 -20.02
C GLY A 466 22.46 5.77 -19.85
N TYR A 467 22.46 4.93 -18.81
CA TYR A 467 23.52 3.93 -18.60
C TYR A 467 23.67 2.97 -19.78
N CYS A 468 22.59 2.37 -20.28
CA CYS A 468 22.64 1.44 -21.40
C CYS A 468 23.13 2.10 -22.70
N ILE A 469 22.78 3.37 -22.94
CA ILE A 469 23.31 4.15 -24.07
C ILE A 469 24.84 4.32 -23.94
N LEU A 470 25.32 4.73 -22.77
CA LEU A 470 26.75 4.95 -22.51
C LEU A 470 27.55 3.64 -22.57
N LEU A 471 27.00 2.55 -22.02
CA LEU A 471 27.60 1.22 -22.06
C LEU A 471 27.80 0.76 -23.51
N VAL A 472 26.75 0.80 -24.33
CA VAL A 472 26.83 0.37 -25.73
C VAL A 472 27.74 1.28 -26.55
N HIS A 473 27.73 2.59 -26.30
CA HIS A 473 28.68 3.51 -26.91
C HIS A 473 30.13 3.13 -26.57
N GLY A 474 30.42 2.86 -25.29
CA GLY A 474 31.73 2.43 -24.82
C GLY A 474 32.17 1.09 -25.43
N LEU A 475 31.28 0.10 -25.46
CA LEU A 475 31.52 -1.20 -26.10
C LEU A 475 31.84 -1.05 -27.59
N ASN A 476 31.07 -0.23 -28.32
CA ASN A 476 31.34 0.03 -29.73
C ASN A 476 32.73 0.67 -29.94
N LYS A 477 33.11 1.66 -29.12
CA LYS A 477 34.45 2.27 -29.17
C LYS A 477 35.55 1.25 -28.86
N LEU A 478 35.34 0.39 -27.87
CA LEU A 478 36.29 -0.65 -27.49
C LEU A 478 36.47 -1.67 -28.63
N CYS A 479 35.38 -2.12 -29.25
CA CYS A 479 35.41 -3.02 -30.41
C CYS A 479 36.18 -2.42 -31.59
N LEU A 480 35.96 -1.12 -31.87
CA LEU A 480 36.67 -0.41 -32.94
C LEU A 480 38.17 -0.22 -32.63
N TRP A 481 38.52 -0.01 -31.37
CA TRP A 481 39.91 0.20 -30.95
C TRP A 481 40.72 -1.10 -30.97
N LEU A 482 40.13 -2.20 -30.52
CA LEU A 482 40.84 -3.46 -30.32
C LEU A 482 40.99 -4.33 -31.57
N ASN A 483 40.37 -3.97 -32.70
CA ASN A 483 40.45 -4.51 -34.09
C ASN A 483 40.57 -6.05 -34.28
N LYS A 484 41.51 -6.75 -33.63
CA LYS A 484 41.62 -8.24 -33.51
C LYS A 484 40.75 -8.84 -32.40
N TRP A 485 40.49 -8.11 -31.31
CA TRP A 485 39.68 -8.59 -30.16
C TRP A 485 38.21 -8.14 -30.23
N GLY A 486 37.73 -7.70 -31.40
CA GLY A 486 36.33 -7.32 -31.58
C GLY A 486 35.38 -8.49 -31.32
N ILE A 487 35.75 -9.70 -31.74
CA ILE A 487 34.97 -10.92 -31.48
C ILE A 487 34.91 -11.23 -29.98
N THR A 488 36.02 -11.11 -29.25
CA THR A 488 36.02 -11.37 -27.81
C THR A 488 35.22 -10.32 -27.03
N ALA A 489 35.27 -9.04 -27.43
CA ALA A 489 34.44 -7.99 -26.83
C ALA A 489 32.94 -8.22 -27.09
N MET A 490 32.60 -8.72 -28.28
CA MET A 490 31.24 -9.14 -28.63
C MET A 490 30.79 -10.36 -27.82
N SER A 491 31.62 -11.38 -27.69
CA SER A 491 31.34 -12.56 -26.85
C SER A 491 31.15 -12.19 -25.39
N PHE A 492 31.98 -11.27 -24.85
CA PHE A 492 31.81 -10.76 -23.49
C PHE A 492 30.50 -9.99 -23.32
N SER A 493 30.13 -9.15 -24.29
CA SER A 493 28.86 -8.42 -24.27
C SER A 493 27.66 -9.37 -24.32
N ALA A 494 27.72 -10.43 -25.12
CA ALA A 494 26.69 -11.47 -25.17
C ALA A 494 26.60 -12.25 -23.85
N LEU A 495 27.74 -12.59 -23.24
CA LEU A 495 27.78 -13.23 -21.92
C LEU A 495 27.17 -12.32 -20.84
N LEU A 496 27.51 -11.02 -20.84
CA LEU A 496 26.95 -10.06 -19.91
C LEU A 496 25.43 -9.95 -20.05
N LEU A 497 24.92 -9.91 -21.28
CA LEU A 497 23.48 -9.89 -21.56
C LEU A 497 22.78 -11.17 -21.05
N LEU A 498 23.41 -12.34 -21.22
CA LEU A 498 22.90 -13.61 -20.69
C LEU A 498 22.90 -13.63 -19.17
N LEU A 499 23.96 -13.13 -18.52
CA LEU A 499 24.04 -13.01 -17.06
C LEU A 499 22.98 -12.06 -16.52
N PHE A 500 22.75 -10.93 -17.18
CA PHE A 500 21.69 -9.99 -16.84
C PHE A 500 20.32 -10.65 -17.00
N SER A 501 20.06 -11.31 -18.13
CA SER A 501 18.81 -12.04 -18.37
C SER A 501 18.55 -13.10 -17.30
N TRP A 502 19.56 -13.91 -16.98
CA TRP A 502 19.48 -14.94 -15.94
C TRP A 502 19.23 -14.33 -14.56
N LYS A 503 19.97 -13.28 -14.20
CA LYS A 503 19.81 -12.60 -12.91
C LYS A 503 18.42 -11.97 -12.78
N THR A 504 17.88 -11.38 -13.85
CA THR A 504 16.51 -10.83 -13.89
C THR A 504 15.47 -11.91 -13.67
N VAL A 505 15.53 -13.02 -14.42
CA VAL A 505 14.61 -14.16 -14.23
C VAL A 505 14.70 -14.68 -12.79
N LYS A 506 15.91 -14.82 -12.24
CA LYS A 506 16.09 -15.28 -10.85
C LYS A 506 15.57 -14.27 -9.84
N GLN A 507 15.74 -12.97 -10.10
CA GLN A 507 15.29 -11.91 -9.20
C GLN A 507 13.76 -11.83 -9.16
N ASN A 508 13.06 -12.13 -10.27
CA ASN A 508 11.59 -12.14 -10.30
C ASN A 508 10.98 -13.15 -9.31
N GLU A 509 11.66 -14.28 -9.04
CA GLU A 509 11.18 -15.30 -8.10
C GLU A 509 10.99 -14.75 -6.68
N ILE A 510 11.76 -13.73 -6.30
CA ILE A 510 11.67 -13.10 -4.97
C ILE A 510 10.32 -12.39 -4.78
N TRP A 511 9.74 -11.90 -5.86
CA TRP A 511 8.48 -11.15 -5.85
C TRP A 511 7.24 -12.03 -6.00
N LEU A 512 7.40 -13.37 -6.07
CA LEU A 512 6.26 -14.27 -6.21
C LEU A 512 5.34 -14.27 -4.98
N SER A 513 5.90 -14.15 -3.77
CA SER A 513 5.13 -14.10 -2.53
C SER A 513 5.77 -13.21 -1.48
N ARG A 514 5.01 -12.83 -0.45
CA ARG A 514 5.56 -12.07 0.69
C ARG A 514 6.66 -12.84 1.43
N GLU A 515 6.54 -14.17 1.48
CA GLU A 515 7.52 -15.03 2.14
C GLU A 515 8.86 -15.05 1.39
N SER A 516 8.85 -15.19 0.05
CA SER A 516 10.07 -15.14 -0.75
C SER A 516 10.79 -13.80 -0.63
N LEU A 517 10.01 -12.71 -0.58
CA LEU A 517 10.52 -11.35 -0.43
C LEU A 517 11.31 -11.18 0.89
N PHE A 518 10.75 -11.66 2.01
CA PHE A 518 11.39 -11.52 3.31
C PHE A 518 12.55 -12.49 3.54
N ARG A 519 12.54 -13.68 2.91
CA ARG A 519 13.64 -14.66 3.00
C ARG A 519 14.95 -14.17 2.40
N LEU A 520 14.92 -13.19 1.50
CA LEU A 520 16.12 -12.64 0.88
C LEU A 520 17.07 -11.96 1.89
N TYR A 521 16.54 -11.52 3.03
CA TYR A 521 17.29 -10.79 4.06
C TYR A 521 17.23 -11.46 5.43
N PRO A 522 17.93 -12.58 5.62
CA PRO A 522 17.99 -13.26 6.92
C PRO A 522 18.71 -12.44 8.00
N ARG A 523 19.31 -11.29 7.64
CA ARG A 523 19.99 -10.36 8.54
C ARG A 523 19.28 -9.02 8.72
N HIS A 524 18.04 -8.88 8.24
CA HIS A 524 17.25 -7.67 8.44
C HIS A 524 16.17 -7.92 9.51
N ALA A 525 16.22 -7.18 10.62
CA ALA A 525 15.36 -7.43 11.78
C ALA A 525 13.87 -7.31 11.43
N SER A 526 13.46 -6.34 10.62
CA SER A 526 12.05 -6.19 10.22
C SER A 526 11.59 -7.25 9.21
N ALA A 527 12.50 -7.79 8.39
CA ALA A 527 12.15 -8.89 7.49
C ALA A 527 11.91 -10.18 8.29
N LEU A 528 12.78 -10.45 9.27
CA LEU A 528 12.59 -11.55 10.22
C LEU A 528 11.32 -11.37 11.06
N ASN A 529 11.01 -10.16 11.51
CA ASN A 529 9.74 -9.85 12.16
C ASN A 529 8.55 -10.28 11.29
N ASN A 530 8.55 -9.87 10.02
CA ASN A 530 7.46 -10.17 9.11
C ASN A 530 7.38 -11.68 8.80
N LEU A 531 8.50 -12.38 8.67
CA LEU A 531 8.53 -13.85 8.57
C LEU A 531 7.91 -14.51 9.82
N GLY A 532 8.23 -14.00 11.00
CA GLY A 532 7.63 -14.44 12.26
C GLY A 532 6.11 -14.27 12.30
N THR A 533 5.58 -13.18 11.73
CA THR A 533 4.13 -12.96 11.66
C THR A 533 3.42 -13.80 10.58
N LEU A 534 4.14 -14.22 9.54
CA LEU A 534 3.58 -15.01 8.44
C LEU A 534 3.56 -16.50 8.74
N THR A 535 4.55 -17.01 9.47
CA THR A 535 4.63 -18.44 9.76
C THR A 535 3.54 -18.88 10.73
N LYS A 536 2.91 -20.01 10.44
CA LYS A 536 1.93 -20.65 11.33
C LYS A 536 2.62 -21.49 12.42
N ASP A 537 3.88 -21.85 12.21
CA ASP A 537 4.67 -22.60 13.19
C ASP A 537 5.18 -21.65 14.28
N ILE A 538 4.64 -21.85 15.47
CA ILE A 538 4.95 -21.05 16.67
C ILE A 538 6.44 -21.14 17.04
N ALA A 539 7.08 -22.30 16.87
CA ALA A 539 8.50 -22.47 17.20
C ALA A 539 9.36 -21.68 16.22
N GLN A 540 9.02 -21.75 14.93
CA GLN A 540 9.71 -21.00 13.89
C GLN A 540 9.51 -19.48 14.04
N ALA A 541 8.29 -19.04 14.39
CA ALA A 541 8.00 -17.64 14.66
C ALA A 541 8.89 -17.09 15.78
N LYS A 542 9.01 -17.85 16.88
CA LYS A 542 9.87 -17.49 18.01
C LYS A 542 11.34 -17.40 17.60
N GLU A 543 11.82 -18.31 16.77
CA GLU A 543 13.20 -18.27 16.25
C GLU A 543 13.45 -17.00 15.42
N TYR A 544 12.52 -16.65 14.52
CA TYR A 544 12.61 -15.43 13.73
C TYR A 544 12.63 -14.16 14.60
N TYR A 545 11.72 -14.05 15.58
CA TYR A 545 11.72 -12.93 16.50
C TYR A 545 13.01 -12.85 17.34
N SER A 546 13.53 -14.00 17.80
CA SER A 546 14.78 -14.05 18.56
C SER A 546 15.98 -13.58 17.72
N LYS A 547 16.08 -14.02 16.46
CA LYS A 547 17.11 -13.54 15.52
C LYS A 547 16.95 -12.05 15.22
N ALA A 548 15.71 -11.57 15.08
CA ALA A 548 15.45 -10.15 14.86
C ALA A 548 15.91 -9.29 16.06
N LEU A 549 15.69 -9.75 17.30
CA LEU A 549 16.16 -9.06 18.50
C LEU A 549 17.67 -9.17 18.71
N GLN A 550 18.33 -10.23 18.22
CA GLN A 550 19.80 -10.29 18.22
C GLN A 550 20.41 -9.22 17.29
N LEU A 551 19.74 -8.91 16.18
CA LEU A 551 20.18 -7.89 15.22
C LEU A 551 19.81 -6.47 15.66
N ASN A 552 18.62 -6.30 16.24
CA ASN A 552 18.15 -5.04 16.80
C ASN A 552 17.38 -5.28 18.11
N PRO A 553 18.07 -5.21 19.28
CA PRO A 553 17.45 -5.46 20.58
C PRO A 553 16.32 -4.49 20.95
N GLN A 554 16.29 -3.31 20.34
CA GLN A 554 15.33 -2.23 20.62
C GLN A 554 14.17 -2.21 19.62
N HIS A 555 14.01 -3.25 18.79
CA HIS A 555 12.96 -3.28 17.78
C HIS A 555 11.57 -3.47 18.41
N ASN A 556 10.88 -2.35 18.67
CA ASN A 556 9.57 -2.30 19.32
C ASN A 556 8.51 -3.28 18.75
N ARG A 557 8.34 -3.36 17.43
CA ARG A 557 7.37 -4.27 16.78
C ARG A 557 7.70 -5.75 16.99
N VAL A 558 8.99 -6.11 17.03
CA VAL A 558 9.41 -7.49 17.32
C VAL A 558 9.12 -7.83 18.78
N LEU A 559 9.46 -6.92 19.70
CA LEU A 559 9.14 -7.07 21.13
C LEU A 559 7.64 -7.26 21.35
N PHE A 560 6.82 -6.47 20.66
CA PHE A 560 5.37 -6.58 20.67
C PHE A 560 4.86 -7.92 20.14
N ASN A 561 5.32 -8.32 18.95
CA ASN A 561 4.88 -9.56 18.30
C ASN A 561 5.29 -10.80 19.11
N LEU A 562 6.52 -10.80 19.64
CA LEU A 562 7.00 -11.86 20.52
C LEU A 562 6.24 -11.85 21.85
N GLY A 563 5.97 -10.68 22.43
CA GLY A 563 5.15 -10.53 23.63
C GLY A 563 3.75 -11.13 23.46
N ASN A 564 3.07 -10.81 22.35
CA ASN A 564 1.77 -11.39 22.03
C ASN A 564 1.82 -12.90 21.76
N LEU A 565 2.90 -13.39 21.14
CA LEU A 565 3.12 -14.83 20.98
C LEU A 565 3.26 -15.53 22.34
N LEU A 566 4.03 -14.96 23.28
CA LEU A 566 4.22 -15.51 24.62
C LEU A 566 2.94 -15.42 25.46
N LYS A 567 2.16 -14.32 25.33
CA LYS A 567 0.81 -14.21 25.91
C LYS A 567 -0.06 -15.39 25.49
N ASN A 568 -0.11 -15.69 24.18
CA ASN A 568 -0.91 -16.80 23.65
C ASN A 568 -0.42 -18.18 24.10
N GLN A 569 0.85 -18.30 24.51
CA GLN A 569 1.42 -19.52 25.11
C GLN A 569 1.18 -19.61 26.63
N GLY A 570 0.50 -18.64 27.24
CA GLY A 570 0.27 -18.58 28.69
C GLY A 570 1.47 -18.06 29.50
N LYS A 571 2.55 -17.62 28.85
CA LYS A 571 3.74 -17.05 29.49
C LYS A 571 3.55 -15.56 29.74
N LYS A 572 2.59 -15.23 30.61
CA LYS A 572 2.07 -13.88 30.77
C LYS A 572 3.12 -12.90 31.33
N GLU A 573 3.97 -13.34 32.25
CA GLU A 573 4.99 -12.51 32.90
C GLU A 573 6.09 -12.10 31.91
N GLU A 574 6.59 -13.04 31.11
CA GLU A 574 7.55 -12.75 30.03
C GLU A 574 6.93 -11.78 28.99
N ALA A 575 5.65 -11.97 28.66
CA ALA A 575 4.93 -11.11 27.72
C ALA A 575 4.79 -9.66 28.22
N VAL A 576 4.48 -9.46 29.52
CA VAL A 576 4.40 -8.11 30.13
C VAL A 576 5.73 -7.38 29.98
N VAL A 577 6.86 -8.03 30.25
CA VAL A 577 8.19 -7.41 30.12
C VAL A 577 8.45 -6.97 28.68
N LEU A 578 8.19 -7.85 27.70
CA LEU A 578 8.40 -7.52 26.28
C LEU A 578 7.49 -6.39 25.80
N LEU A 579 6.22 -6.37 26.22
CA LEU A 579 5.28 -5.31 25.86
C LEU A 579 5.65 -3.96 26.49
N ARG A 580 6.14 -3.95 27.74
CA ARG A 580 6.70 -2.72 28.35
C ARG A 580 7.92 -2.21 27.59
N ASN A 581 8.84 -3.10 27.21
CA ASN A 581 10.02 -2.72 26.42
C ASN A 581 9.60 -2.20 25.03
N SER A 582 8.55 -2.79 24.42
CA SER A 582 8.01 -2.30 23.15
C SER A 582 7.53 -0.85 23.26
N ILE A 583 6.80 -0.52 24.33
CA ILE A 583 6.34 0.84 24.64
C ILE A 583 7.54 1.76 24.92
N GLN A 584 8.52 1.32 25.70
CA GLN A 584 9.71 2.10 26.02
C GLN A 584 10.51 2.51 24.77
N TYR A 585 10.70 1.58 23.82
CA TYR A 585 11.40 1.84 22.56
C TYR A 585 10.48 2.38 21.46
N GLY A 586 9.20 2.59 21.75
CA GLY A 586 8.17 2.97 20.79
C GLY A 586 6.94 3.57 21.47
N PRO A 587 7.06 4.77 22.07
CA PRO A 587 5.95 5.40 22.80
C PRO A 587 4.76 5.74 21.91
N ASP A 588 4.97 5.89 20.59
CA ASP A 588 3.89 6.17 19.63
C ASP A 588 3.23 4.87 19.09
N PHE A 589 3.43 3.73 19.75
CA PHE A 589 2.92 2.43 19.30
C PHE A 589 1.66 1.98 20.07
N ALA A 590 0.51 2.50 19.66
CA ALA A 590 -0.79 2.27 20.28
C ALA A 590 -1.17 0.80 20.52
N ASP A 591 -0.82 -0.11 19.60
CA ASP A 591 -1.14 -1.54 19.73
C ASP A 591 -0.45 -2.18 20.93
N ALA A 592 0.77 -1.73 21.26
CA ALA A 592 1.52 -2.23 22.41
C ALA A 592 0.85 -1.85 23.73
N TYR A 593 0.35 -0.61 23.85
CA TYR A 593 -0.46 -0.19 25.01
C TYR A 593 -1.73 -1.02 25.14
N SER A 594 -2.49 -1.18 24.05
CA SER A 594 -3.72 -2.00 24.06
C SER A 594 -3.44 -3.44 24.49
N SER A 595 -2.38 -4.05 23.96
CA SER A 595 -2.03 -5.44 24.26
C SER A 595 -1.54 -5.62 25.70
N LEU A 596 -0.72 -4.68 26.21
CA LEU A 596 -0.27 -4.69 27.60
C LEU A 596 -1.45 -4.50 28.56
N ALA A 597 -2.28 -3.49 28.34
CA ALA A 597 -3.41 -3.20 29.20
C ALA A 597 -4.45 -4.34 29.20
N SER A 598 -4.74 -4.92 28.03
CA SER A 598 -5.58 -6.13 27.92
C SER A 598 -5.00 -7.30 28.71
N LEU A 599 -3.69 -7.55 28.60
CA LEU A 599 -3.03 -8.64 29.34
C LEU A 599 -3.06 -8.42 30.86
N LEU A 600 -2.85 -7.19 31.33
CA LEU A 600 -2.95 -6.83 32.74
C LEU A 600 -4.40 -6.96 33.26
N ALA A 601 -5.39 -6.60 32.45
CA ALA A 601 -6.81 -6.80 32.78
C ALA A 601 -7.16 -8.29 32.90
N GLU A 602 -6.63 -9.14 32.02
CA GLU A 602 -6.73 -10.62 32.12
C GLU A 602 -6.03 -11.22 33.35
N GLN A 603 -5.13 -10.46 33.98
CA GLN A 603 -4.49 -10.81 35.26
C GLN A 603 -5.17 -10.14 36.47
N GLU A 604 -6.37 -9.57 36.28
CA GLU A 604 -7.14 -8.83 37.29
C GLU A 604 -6.42 -7.59 37.85
N GLN A 605 -5.35 -7.13 37.21
CA GLN A 605 -4.59 -5.92 37.55
C GLN A 605 -5.26 -4.68 36.92
N LEU A 606 -6.54 -4.46 37.24
CA LEU A 606 -7.39 -3.46 36.58
C LEU A 606 -6.87 -2.02 36.72
N LYS A 607 -6.26 -1.70 37.87
CA LYS A 607 -5.71 -0.35 38.11
C LYS A 607 -4.55 -0.05 37.15
N GLU A 608 -3.60 -0.97 37.05
CA GLU A 608 -2.43 -0.81 36.17
C GLU A 608 -2.84 -0.85 34.69
N ALA A 609 -3.78 -1.72 34.32
CA ALA A 609 -4.36 -1.73 32.98
C ALA A 609 -4.94 -0.36 32.58
N LYS A 610 -5.68 0.29 33.50
CA LYS A 610 -6.23 1.63 33.28
C LYS A 610 -5.13 2.68 33.10
N GLU A 611 -4.09 2.65 33.92
CA GLU A 611 -2.94 3.56 33.83
C GLU A 611 -2.22 3.40 32.48
N VAL A 612 -2.03 2.17 32.00
CA VAL A 612 -1.44 1.89 30.68
C VAL A 612 -2.31 2.42 29.55
N TYR A 613 -3.64 2.23 29.60
CA TYR A 613 -4.52 2.82 28.61
C TYR A 613 -4.45 4.35 28.61
N GLN A 614 -4.45 5.00 29.77
CA GLN A 614 -4.35 6.45 29.89
C GLN A 614 -3.02 6.97 29.31
N ALA A 615 -1.90 6.35 29.67
CA ALA A 615 -0.59 6.68 29.10
C ALA A 615 -0.58 6.47 27.57
N GLY A 616 -1.23 5.43 27.06
CA GLY A 616 -1.38 5.20 25.63
C GLY A 616 -2.15 6.32 24.95
N ILE A 617 -3.25 6.80 25.54
CA ILE A 617 -4.04 7.92 25.00
C ILE A 617 -3.26 9.23 25.03
N GLU A 618 -2.39 9.44 26.02
CA GLU A 618 -1.51 10.61 26.08
C GLU A 618 -0.43 10.60 24.98
N ASN A 619 0.18 9.44 24.69
CA ASN A 619 1.22 9.32 23.67
C ASN A 619 0.63 9.15 22.25
N CYS A 620 -0.53 8.52 22.12
CA CYS A 620 -1.20 8.22 20.86
C CYS A 620 -2.64 8.78 20.81
N PRO A 621 -2.83 10.12 20.95
CA PRO A 621 -4.15 10.71 21.14
C PRO A 621 -5.11 10.52 19.96
N GLU A 622 -4.58 10.34 18.75
CA GLU A 622 -5.37 10.16 17.53
C GLU A 622 -5.63 8.68 17.19
N SER A 623 -5.17 7.74 18.03
CA SER A 623 -5.34 6.31 17.75
C SER A 623 -6.78 5.85 18.00
N SER A 624 -7.52 5.72 16.90
CA SER A 624 -8.91 5.25 16.89
C SER A 624 -9.07 3.86 17.53
N ASP A 625 -8.16 2.92 17.25
CA ASP A 625 -8.18 1.56 17.81
C ASP A 625 -7.93 1.55 19.31
N LEU A 626 -7.01 2.38 19.80
CA LEU A 626 -6.72 2.50 21.22
C LEU A 626 -7.90 3.09 22.00
N HIS A 627 -8.56 4.12 21.45
CA HIS A 627 -9.79 4.66 22.00
C HIS A 627 -10.90 3.60 22.08
N ASN A 628 -11.09 2.79 21.02
CA ASN A 628 -12.06 1.70 21.03
C ASN A 628 -11.72 0.64 22.09
N ASN A 629 -10.47 0.18 22.16
CA ASN A 629 -10.05 -0.85 23.10
C ASN A 629 -10.16 -0.37 24.55
N TYR A 630 -9.82 0.89 24.83
CA TYR A 630 -10.04 1.46 26.16
C TYR A 630 -11.53 1.59 26.48
N GLY A 631 -12.37 1.94 25.51
CA GLY A 631 -13.83 1.91 25.66
C GLY A 631 -14.35 0.53 26.05
N VAL A 632 -13.87 -0.54 25.41
CA VAL A 632 -14.23 -1.93 25.77
C VAL A 632 -13.84 -2.23 27.22
N PHE A 633 -12.59 -1.93 27.61
CA PHE A 633 -12.13 -2.09 28.98
C PHE A 633 -12.98 -1.32 30.00
N LEU A 634 -13.40 -0.10 29.67
CA LEU A 634 -14.26 0.73 30.53
C LEU A 634 -15.66 0.14 30.70
N VAL A 635 -16.24 -0.45 29.64
CA VAL A 635 -17.51 -1.19 29.75
C VAL A 635 -17.36 -2.39 30.68
N ASP A 636 -16.32 -3.19 30.48
CA ASP A 636 -16.08 -4.41 31.26
C ASP A 636 -15.78 -4.12 32.74
N THR A 637 -15.24 -2.94 33.05
CA THR A 637 -14.93 -2.49 34.42
C THR A 637 -16.01 -1.61 35.05
N GLY A 638 -17.18 -1.47 34.41
CA GLY A 638 -18.34 -0.79 34.99
C GLY A 638 -18.36 0.74 34.87
N SER A 639 -17.67 1.30 33.87
CA SER A 639 -17.65 2.74 33.55
C SER A 639 -18.24 3.04 32.16
N PRO A 640 -19.54 2.79 31.92
CA PRO A 640 -20.14 2.91 30.59
C PRO A 640 -20.19 4.35 30.05
N ASP A 641 -20.35 5.37 30.89
CA ASP A 641 -20.46 6.76 30.44
C ASP A 641 -19.15 7.28 29.83
N THR A 642 -18.01 6.94 30.44
CA THR A 642 -16.70 7.29 29.89
C THR A 642 -16.40 6.47 28.63
N ALA A 643 -16.84 5.21 28.57
CA ALA A 643 -16.72 4.39 27.37
C ALA A 643 -17.41 5.01 26.15
N VAL A 644 -18.59 5.61 26.31
CA VAL A 644 -19.30 6.33 25.23
C VAL A 644 -18.41 7.43 24.65
N SER A 645 -17.77 8.24 25.48
CA SER A 645 -16.86 9.31 25.04
C SER A 645 -15.68 8.75 24.24
N HIS A 646 -15.08 7.65 24.69
CA HIS A 646 -13.97 7.02 23.97
C HIS A 646 -14.41 6.38 22.64
N TYR A 647 -15.56 5.73 22.57
CA TYR A 647 -16.10 5.24 21.29
C TYR A 647 -16.42 6.38 20.32
N GLN A 648 -16.97 7.48 20.81
CA GLN A 648 -17.23 8.68 19.98
C GLN A 648 -15.94 9.26 19.43
N LYS A 649 -14.89 9.41 20.24
CA LYS A 649 -13.56 9.83 19.78
C LYS A 649 -12.95 8.88 18.75
N ALA A 650 -13.08 7.56 18.96
CA ALA A 650 -12.62 6.57 17.97
C ALA A 650 -13.29 6.81 16.60
N ILE A 651 -14.60 7.08 16.59
CA ILE A 651 -15.38 7.35 15.37
C ILE A 651 -15.07 8.73 14.78
N GLU A 652 -14.72 9.71 15.62
CA GLU A 652 -14.27 11.04 15.19
C GLU A 652 -12.94 10.95 14.45
N PHE A 653 -11.94 10.27 15.03
CA PHE A 653 -10.62 10.09 14.41
C PHE A 653 -10.66 9.17 13.18
N SER A 654 -11.56 8.18 13.17
CA SER A 654 -11.77 7.32 12.02
C SER A 654 -13.27 7.12 11.76
N PRO A 655 -13.87 7.94 10.87
CA PRO A 655 -15.27 7.79 10.49
C PRO A 655 -15.62 6.44 9.86
N GLY A 656 -14.61 5.67 9.42
CA GLY A 656 -14.74 4.30 8.91
C GLY A 656 -14.62 3.20 9.97
N HIS A 657 -14.47 3.54 11.26
CA HIS A 657 -14.29 2.57 12.34
C HIS A 657 -15.62 1.90 12.73
N HIS A 658 -16.06 0.94 11.91
CA HIS A 658 -17.30 0.19 12.13
C HIS A 658 -17.31 -0.64 13.44
N VAL A 659 -16.16 -1.14 13.91
CA VAL A 659 -16.07 -1.88 15.19
C VAL A 659 -16.45 -1.00 16.38
N ALA A 660 -15.88 0.21 16.49
CA ALA A 660 -16.28 1.21 17.49
C ALA A 660 -17.77 1.57 17.41
N MET A 661 -18.33 1.72 16.20
CA MET A 661 -19.77 1.95 16.03
C MET A 661 -20.63 0.78 16.54
N VAL A 662 -20.21 -0.46 16.27
CA VAL A 662 -20.90 -1.65 16.77
C VAL A 662 -20.80 -1.75 18.29
N ASN A 663 -19.62 -1.48 18.87
CA ASN A 663 -19.42 -1.49 20.32
C ASN A 663 -20.26 -0.41 21.01
N LEU A 664 -20.32 0.79 20.45
CA LEU A 664 -21.21 1.85 20.92
C LEU A 664 -22.68 1.45 20.82
N GLY A 665 -23.10 0.83 19.71
CA GLY A 665 -24.45 0.31 19.56
C GLY A 665 -24.79 -0.79 20.57
N ARG A 666 -23.84 -1.70 20.86
CA ARG A 666 -23.99 -2.74 21.90
C ARG A 666 -24.14 -2.13 23.29
N LEU A 667 -23.38 -1.09 23.59
CA LEU A 667 -23.47 -0.36 24.84
C LEU A 667 -24.83 0.35 24.99
N TYR A 668 -25.31 1.05 23.96
CA TYR A 668 -26.65 1.64 24.00
C TYR A 668 -27.75 0.59 24.20
N ARG A 669 -27.61 -0.57 23.55
CA ARG A 669 -28.53 -1.69 23.74
C ARG A 669 -28.53 -2.22 25.17
N SER A 670 -27.36 -2.37 25.81
CA SER A 670 -27.29 -2.83 27.21
C SER A 670 -27.88 -1.80 28.19
N LEU A 671 -27.83 -0.52 27.84
CA LEU A 671 -28.50 0.57 28.58
C LEU A 671 -30.01 0.69 28.29
N GLY A 672 -30.59 -0.19 27.46
CA GLY A 672 -32.00 -0.15 27.06
C GLY A 672 -32.35 0.91 26.01
N GLN A 673 -31.36 1.66 25.51
CA GLN A 673 -31.50 2.71 24.50
C GLN A 673 -31.50 2.09 23.08
N ASN A 674 -32.52 1.27 22.80
CA ASN A 674 -32.59 0.48 21.56
C ASN A 674 -32.65 1.33 20.28
N LYS A 675 -33.21 2.54 20.34
CA LYS A 675 -33.28 3.46 19.19
C LYS A 675 -31.88 3.94 18.78
N ASP A 676 -31.07 4.35 19.75
CA ASP A 676 -29.69 4.80 19.51
C ASP A 676 -28.81 3.64 19.03
N ALA A 677 -28.99 2.45 19.63
CA ALA A 677 -28.33 1.22 19.17
C ALA A 677 -28.60 0.94 17.69
N GLU A 678 -29.86 1.04 17.24
CA GLU A 678 -30.24 0.85 15.84
C GLU A 678 -29.56 1.88 14.91
N VAL A 679 -29.48 3.14 15.32
CA VAL A 679 -28.81 4.21 14.54
C VAL A 679 -27.35 3.86 14.32
N TRP A 680 -26.63 3.46 15.38
CA TRP A 680 -25.22 3.12 15.29
C TRP A 680 -24.95 1.86 14.47
N TYR A 681 -25.77 0.81 14.61
CA TYR A 681 -25.67 -0.37 13.76
C TYR A 681 -25.93 -0.05 12.28
N LYS A 682 -26.94 0.78 11.97
CA LYS A 682 -27.19 1.22 10.59
C LYS A 682 -26.04 2.08 10.04
N ARG A 683 -25.42 2.92 10.86
CA ARG A 683 -24.23 3.69 10.46
C ARG A 683 -23.05 2.77 10.16
N ALA A 684 -22.81 1.75 10.99
CA ALA A 684 -21.79 0.74 10.74
C ALA A 684 -22.04 -0.02 9.41
N LEU A 685 -23.29 -0.35 9.10
CA LEU A 685 -23.66 -1.03 7.84
C LEU A 685 -23.43 -0.18 6.58
N LYS A 686 -23.46 1.16 6.70
CA LYS A 686 -23.09 2.05 5.58
C LYS A 686 -21.59 2.02 5.29
N VAL A 687 -20.78 1.71 6.29
CA VAL A 687 -19.31 1.63 6.16
C VAL A 687 -18.87 0.25 5.71
N ALA A 688 -19.37 -0.80 6.37
CA ALA A 688 -19.05 -2.18 6.06
C ALA A 688 -20.28 -3.05 6.20
N ARG A 689 -20.52 -3.94 5.23
CA ARG A 689 -21.67 -4.83 5.23
C ARG A 689 -21.21 -6.26 5.53
N LYS A 690 -21.15 -6.59 6.84
CA LYS A 690 -20.60 -7.85 7.34
C LYS A 690 -21.50 -8.49 8.40
N VAL A 691 -21.36 -9.80 8.59
CA VAL A 691 -22.14 -10.60 9.55
C VAL A 691 -21.95 -10.10 10.99
N GLU A 692 -20.76 -9.63 11.35
CA GLU A 692 -20.45 -9.13 12.70
C GLU A 692 -21.25 -7.85 13.07
N ILE A 693 -21.79 -7.15 12.06
CA ILE A 693 -22.63 -5.95 12.21
C ILE A 693 -24.11 -6.33 12.09
N LEU A 694 -24.45 -7.21 11.12
CA LEU A 694 -25.82 -7.68 10.91
C LEU A 694 -26.34 -8.47 12.12
N SER A 695 -25.53 -9.33 12.73
CA SER A 695 -25.96 -10.19 13.85
C SER A 695 -26.43 -9.40 15.08
N PRO A 696 -25.70 -8.38 15.59
CA PRO A 696 -26.21 -7.52 16.66
C PRO A 696 -27.49 -6.76 16.31
N LEU A 697 -27.63 -6.31 15.06
CA LEU A 697 -28.85 -5.62 14.59
C LEU A 697 -30.04 -6.56 14.48
N GLY A 698 -29.84 -7.78 13.96
CA GLY A 698 -30.85 -8.82 13.91
C GLY A 698 -31.33 -9.20 15.31
N ALA A 699 -30.39 -9.34 16.26
CA ALA A 699 -30.71 -9.62 17.65
C ALA A 699 -31.50 -8.48 18.30
N LEU A 700 -31.15 -7.22 18.00
CA LEU A 700 -31.91 -6.05 18.45
C LEU A 700 -33.36 -6.08 17.94
N TYR A 701 -33.57 -6.38 16.66
CA TYR A 701 -34.92 -6.50 16.09
C TYR A 701 -35.70 -7.67 16.67
N TYR A 702 -35.06 -8.82 16.84
CA TYR A 702 -35.69 -9.99 17.45
C TYR A 702 -36.16 -9.69 18.88
N ASN A 703 -35.28 -9.10 19.71
CA ASN A 703 -35.59 -8.77 21.10
C ASN A 703 -36.62 -7.65 21.26
N THR A 704 -36.81 -6.81 20.24
CA THR A 704 -37.82 -5.75 20.23
C THR A 704 -39.13 -6.17 19.57
N GLY A 705 -39.28 -7.46 19.20
CA GLY A 705 -40.48 -8.01 18.57
C GLY A 705 -40.64 -7.68 17.08
N ARG A 706 -39.64 -7.04 16.46
CA ARG A 706 -39.63 -6.71 15.02
C ARG A 706 -39.15 -7.89 14.19
N TYR A 707 -39.89 -9.00 14.24
CA TYR A 707 -39.47 -10.28 13.65
C TYR A 707 -39.29 -10.22 12.12
N GLU A 708 -40.09 -9.44 11.40
CA GLU A 708 -39.93 -9.27 9.94
C GLU A 708 -38.59 -8.60 9.57
N ASP A 709 -38.18 -7.59 10.34
CA ASP A 709 -36.89 -6.92 10.12
C ASP A 709 -35.74 -7.84 10.53
N ALA A 710 -35.88 -8.56 11.64
CA ALA A 710 -34.92 -9.58 12.06
C ALA A 710 -34.73 -10.65 10.97
N LEU A 711 -35.83 -11.12 10.36
CA LEU A 711 -35.80 -12.11 9.28
C LEU A 711 -35.00 -11.61 8.07
N LYS A 712 -35.24 -10.36 7.64
CA LYS A 712 -34.50 -9.75 6.52
C LYS A 712 -32.99 -9.69 6.83
N ILE A 713 -32.63 -9.21 8.02
CA ILE A 713 -31.23 -9.07 8.43
C ILE A 713 -30.53 -10.43 8.55
N TYR A 714 -31.16 -11.42 9.17
CA TYR A 714 -30.54 -12.74 9.33
C TYR A 714 -30.49 -13.55 8.03
N ARG A 715 -31.44 -13.38 7.11
CA ARG A 715 -31.32 -13.94 5.73
C ARG A 715 -30.13 -13.34 4.99
N GLU A 716 -29.95 -12.03 5.09
CA GLU A 716 -28.79 -11.36 4.51
C GLU A 716 -27.48 -11.89 5.14
N ALA A 717 -27.41 -11.97 6.46
CA ALA A 717 -26.24 -12.48 7.17
C ALA A 717 -25.91 -13.93 6.77
N ALA A 718 -26.92 -14.79 6.68
CA ALA A 718 -26.76 -16.17 6.22
C ALA A 718 -26.32 -16.28 4.75
N SER A 719 -26.73 -15.33 3.89
CA SER A 719 -26.25 -15.28 2.50
C SER A 719 -24.78 -14.89 2.39
N LEU A 720 -24.29 -14.02 3.29
CA LEU A 720 -22.89 -13.58 3.33
C LEU A 720 -21.95 -14.67 3.88
N GLN A 721 -22.40 -15.44 4.87
CA GLN A 721 -21.65 -16.58 5.41
C GLN A 721 -22.55 -17.81 5.55
N PRO A 722 -22.78 -18.58 4.46
CA PRO A 722 -23.68 -19.74 4.49
C PRO A 722 -23.26 -20.85 5.45
N SER A 723 -21.97 -20.98 5.74
CA SER A 723 -21.43 -21.98 6.67
C SER A 723 -21.51 -21.56 8.15
N ASN A 724 -21.80 -20.29 8.46
CA ASN A 724 -21.82 -19.79 9.83
C ASN A 724 -23.03 -20.38 10.60
N LYS A 725 -22.74 -21.27 11.55
CA LYS A 725 -23.75 -22.01 12.32
C LYS A 725 -24.59 -21.11 13.22
N GLU A 726 -23.98 -20.13 13.88
CA GLU A 726 -24.66 -19.20 14.79
C GLU A 726 -25.66 -18.33 14.05
N THR A 727 -25.31 -17.87 12.84
CA THR A 727 -26.19 -17.07 11.99
C THR A 727 -27.38 -17.88 11.49
N ARG A 728 -27.14 -19.12 11.04
CA ARG A 728 -28.23 -20.04 10.65
C ARG A 728 -29.13 -20.39 11.82
N LEU A 729 -28.57 -20.61 13.02
CA LEU A 729 -29.34 -20.87 14.23
C LEU A 729 -30.24 -19.67 14.60
N ALA A 730 -29.70 -18.46 14.58
CA ALA A 730 -30.47 -17.23 14.84
C ALA A 730 -31.59 -17.03 13.79
N LEU A 731 -31.32 -17.33 12.52
CA LEU A 731 -32.32 -17.31 11.46
C LEU A 731 -33.42 -18.35 11.71
N ALA A 732 -33.05 -19.60 12.04
CA ALA A 732 -34.00 -20.66 12.36
C ALA A 732 -34.86 -20.32 13.59
N GLN A 733 -34.30 -19.64 14.59
CA GLN A 733 -35.03 -19.14 15.73
C GLN A 733 -36.08 -18.10 15.31
N VAL A 734 -35.72 -17.13 14.46
CA VAL A 734 -36.67 -16.14 13.93
C VAL A 734 -37.78 -16.81 13.11
N LEU A 735 -37.42 -17.74 12.22
CA LEU A 735 -38.37 -18.52 11.41
C LEU A 735 -39.36 -19.30 12.29
N THR A 736 -38.86 -19.94 13.35
CA THR A 736 -39.68 -20.69 14.31
C THR A 736 -40.69 -19.78 15.02
N THR A 737 -40.25 -18.59 15.46
CA THR A 737 -41.11 -17.59 16.10
C THR A 737 -42.16 -17.03 15.14
N MET A 738 -41.82 -16.88 13.86
CA MET A 738 -42.75 -16.44 12.81
C MET A 738 -43.69 -17.55 12.28
N GLY A 739 -43.59 -18.78 12.81
CA GLY A 739 -44.42 -19.91 12.38
C GLY A 739 -44.00 -20.55 11.06
N GLN A 740 -42.85 -20.18 10.49
CA GLN A 740 -42.27 -20.78 9.27
C GLN A 740 -41.53 -22.09 9.61
N ALA A 741 -42.27 -23.03 10.22
CA ALA A 741 -41.71 -24.24 10.82
C ALA A 741 -40.96 -25.16 9.84
N LYS A 742 -41.42 -25.29 8.60
CA LYS A 742 -40.79 -26.16 7.59
C LYS A 742 -39.38 -25.70 7.21
N GLU A 743 -39.21 -24.41 6.97
CA GLU A 743 -37.90 -23.82 6.61
C GLU A 743 -36.93 -23.91 7.81
N ALA A 744 -37.43 -23.62 9.02
CA ALA A 744 -36.67 -23.76 10.25
C ALA A 744 -36.22 -25.21 10.51
N GLU A 745 -37.11 -26.20 10.36
CA GLU A 745 -36.80 -27.62 10.55
C GLU A 745 -35.71 -28.11 9.59
N GLN A 746 -35.81 -27.76 8.30
CA GLN A 746 -34.80 -28.12 7.30
C GLN A 746 -33.43 -27.54 7.67
N MET A 747 -33.40 -26.27 8.06
CA MET A 747 -32.16 -25.59 8.43
C MET A 747 -31.52 -26.20 9.68
N LEU A 748 -32.31 -26.45 10.73
CA LEU A 748 -31.83 -27.07 11.97
C LEU A 748 -31.35 -28.50 11.74
N SER A 749 -32.07 -29.28 10.93
CA SER A 749 -31.66 -30.64 10.57
C SER A 749 -30.31 -30.65 9.85
N HIS A 750 -30.09 -29.72 8.92
CA HIS A 750 -28.82 -29.56 8.23
C HIS A 750 -27.67 -29.22 9.20
N ILE A 751 -27.89 -28.29 10.14
CA ILE A 751 -26.88 -27.93 11.16
C ILE A 751 -26.48 -29.15 12.00
N VAL A 752 -27.45 -29.97 12.41
CA VAL A 752 -27.22 -31.16 13.22
C VAL A 752 -26.47 -32.25 12.42
N THR A 753 -26.82 -32.46 11.15
CA THR A 753 -26.15 -33.46 10.29
C THR A 753 -24.69 -33.13 9.97
N GLU A 754 -24.27 -31.87 10.06
CA GLU A 754 -22.87 -31.43 9.92
C GLU A 754 -21.98 -31.79 11.13
N GLY A 755 -22.43 -32.69 12.02
CA GLY A 755 -21.67 -33.15 13.19
C GLY A 755 -21.64 -32.14 14.33
N ALA A 756 -22.64 -31.26 14.45
CA ALA A 756 -22.70 -30.26 15.51
C ALA A 756 -23.44 -30.80 16.75
N GLU A 757 -22.74 -30.86 17.89
CA GLU A 757 -23.38 -30.92 19.21
C GLU A 757 -24.09 -29.59 19.50
N CYS A 758 -25.32 -29.43 19.02
CA CYS A 758 -26.08 -28.19 19.12
C CYS A 758 -27.32 -28.37 20.00
N LEU A 759 -27.17 -28.07 21.30
CA LEU A 759 -28.26 -28.14 22.28
C LEU A 759 -29.48 -27.31 21.85
N GLU A 760 -29.23 -26.07 21.41
CA GLU A 760 -30.31 -25.14 21.01
C GLU A 760 -31.04 -25.62 19.75
N CYS A 761 -30.35 -26.32 18.84
CA CYS A 761 -30.98 -26.89 17.66
C CYS A 761 -32.02 -27.94 18.04
N TYR A 762 -31.70 -28.82 18.99
CA TYR A 762 -32.64 -29.84 19.47
C TYR A 762 -33.79 -29.24 20.29
N ARG A 763 -33.55 -28.17 21.05
CA ARG A 763 -34.61 -27.41 21.73
C ARG A 763 -35.61 -26.82 20.73
N LEU A 764 -35.11 -26.15 19.69
CA LEU A 764 -35.96 -25.57 18.65
C LEU A 764 -36.68 -26.64 17.83
N LEU A 765 -36.02 -27.75 17.47
CA LEU A 765 -36.66 -28.88 16.80
C LEU A 765 -37.77 -29.50 17.65
N SER A 766 -37.53 -29.69 18.96
CA SER A 766 -38.57 -30.18 19.88
C SER A 766 -39.78 -29.25 19.92
N ALA A 767 -39.56 -27.93 20.00
CA ALA A 767 -40.63 -26.95 19.98
C ALA A 767 -41.41 -26.95 18.65
N ILE A 768 -40.72 -27.10 17.52
CA ILE A 768 -41.34 -27.23 16.19
C ILE A 768 -42.21 -28.49 16.13
N TYR A 769 -41.67 -29.66 16.50
CA TYR A 769 -42.40 -30.93 16.44
C TYR A 769 -43.58 -30.97 17.43
N SER A 770 -43.44 -30.37 18.61
CA SER A 770 -44.55 -30.24 19.56
C SER A 770 -45.70 -29.41 18.98
N LYS A 771 -45.41 -28.32 18.26
CA LYS A 771 -46.43 -27.50 17.58
C LYS A 771 -47.07 -28.21 16.38
N GLN A 772 -46.36 -29.13 15.76
CA GLN A 772 -46.87 -29.98 14.67
C GLN A 772 -47.59 -31.25 15.20
N GLU A 773 -47.75 -31.39 16.52
CA GLU A 773 -48.33 -32.59 17.18
C GLU A 773 -47.55 -33.89 16.88
N ASN A 774 -46.29 -33.80 16.47
CA ASN A 774 -45.42 -34.95 16.26
C ASN A 774 -44.65 -35.27 17.55
N TYR A 775 -45.37 -35.79 18.54
CA TYR A 775 -44.85 -36.03 19.89
C TYR A 775 -43.64 -36.98 19.92
N ASN A 776 -43.57 -37.96 19.02
CA ASN A 776 -42.45 -38.91 18.95
C ASN A 776 -41.14 -38.22 18.56
N LYS A 777 -41.16 -37.41 17.48
CA LYS A 777 -39.97 -36.64 17.08
C LYS A 777 -39.60 -35.57 18.11
N ALA A 778 -40.60 -34.98 18.78
CA ALA A 778 -40.36 -34.01 19.84
C ALA A 778 -39.61 -34.65 21.02
N LEU A 779 -40.00 -35.87 21.43
CA LEU A 779 -39.31 -36.65 22.46
C LEU A 779 -37.90 -37.06 22.04
N GLU A 780 -37.72 -37.53 20.80
CA GLU A 780 -36.40 -37.88 20.27
C GLU A 780 -35.43 -36.69 20.31
N ALA A 781 -35.92 -35.49 19.93
CA ALA A 781 -35.12 -34.27 20.00
C ALA A 781 -34.76 -33.90 21.45
N ILE A 782 -35.69 -34.04 22.40
CA ILE A 782 -35.41 -33.79 23.82
C ILE A 782 -34.38 -34.78 24.37
N ASP A 783 -34.50 -36.05 24.03
CA ASP A 783 -33.55 -37.07 24.47
C ASP A 783 -32.15 -36.82 23.90
N LYS A 784 -32.05 -36.41 22.63
CA LYS A 784 -30.79 -35.95 22.04
C LYS A 784 -30.23 -34.71 22.75
N ALA A 785 -31.08 -33.74 23.12
CA ALA A 785 -30.66 -32.57 23.90
C ALA A 785 -30.11 -32.96 25.29
N LEU A 786 -30.75 -33.91 25.98
CA LEU A 786 -30.30 -34.41 27.29
C LEU A 786 -29.02 -35.23 27.19
N GLN A 787 -28.81 -35.98 26.10
CA GLN A 787 -27.57 -36.72 25.83
C GLN A 787 -26.34 -35.81 25.74
N LEU A 788 -26.51 -34.54 25.34
CA LEU A 788 -25.45 -33.54 25.33
C LEU A 788 -25.04 -33.06 26.73
N LYS A 789 -25.68 -33.56 27.81
CA LYS A 789 -25.38 -33.25 29.21
C LYS A 789 -25.27 -31.75 29.47
N PRO A 790 -26.34 -30.97 29.25
CA PRO A 790 -26.34 -29.54 29.53
C PRO A 790 -25.93 -29.27 30.99
N LYS A 791 -25.11 -28.23 31.21
CA LYS A 791 -24.57 -27.92 32.54
C LYS A 791 -25.50 -27.11 33.43
N ASP A 792 -26.40 -26.33 32.83
CA ASP A 792 -27.32 -25.46 33.56
C ASP A 792 -28.53 -26.26 34.09
N PRO A 793 -28.72 -26.34 35.43
CA PRO A 793 -29.88 -27.01 36.03
C PRO A 793 -31.22 -26.50 35.53
N LYS A 794 -31.34 -25.21 35.20
CA LYS A 794 -32.59 -24.64 34.67
C LYS A 794 -32.93 -25.20 33.30
N ILE A 795 -31.93 -25.37 32.43
CA ILE A 795 -32.13 -25.97 31.10
C ILE A 795 -32.50 -27.45 31.23
N ILE A 796 -31.82 -28.19 32.13
CA ILE A 796 -32.17 -29.59 32.39
C ILE A 796 -33.64 -29.68 32.85
N SER A 797 -34.03 -28.84 33.81
CA SER A 797 -35.41 -28.78 34.31
C SER A 797 -36.41 -28.49 33.20
N GLU A 798 -36.12 -27.53 32.32
CA GLU A 798 -36.98 -27.16 31.19
C GLU A 798 -37.14 -28.31 30.18
N LEU A 799 -36.07 -29.04 29.89
CA LEU A 799 -36.11 -30.21 28.99
C LEU A 799 -36.97 -31.33 29.57
N PHE A 800 -36.83 -31.65 30.86
CA PHE A 800 -37.67 -32.65 31.54
C PHE A 800 -39.13 -32.20 31.69
N PHE A 801 -39.38 -30.92 31.93
CA PHE A 801 -40.73 -30.36 31.91
C PHE A 801 -41.37 -30.53 30.53
N THR A 802 -40.65 -30.16 29.47
CA THR A 802 -41.11 -30.31 28.09
C THR A 802 -41.35 -31.78 27.75
N LYS A 803 -40.46 -32.69 28.18
CA LYS A 803 -40.61 -34.14 28.03
C LYS A 803 -41.88 -34.65 28.70
N GLY A 804 -42.14 -34.21 29.93
CA GLY A 804 -43.36 -34.53 30.66
C GLY A 804 -44.62 -34.07 29.92
N ASN A 805 -44.59 -32.88 29.32
CA ASN A 805 -45.70 -32.37 28.51
C ASN A 805 -45.98 -33.30 27.32
N GLN A 806 -44.94 -33.67 26.55
CA GLN A 806 -45.11 -34.56 25.39
C GLN A 806 -45.66 -35.94 25.78
N LEU A 807 -45.14 -36.54 26.87
CA LEU A 807 -45.61 -37.83 27.37
C LEU A 807 -47.07 -37.78 27.85
N ARG A 808 -47.47 -36.65 28.44
CA ARG A 808 -48.84 -36.43 28.87
C ARG A 808 -49.80 -36.34 27.68
N GLU A 809 -49.42 -35.64 26.61
CA GLU A 809 -50.23 -35.59 25.37
C GLU A 809 -50.40 -36.98 24.73
N GLN A 810 -49.41 -37.86 24.89
CA GLN A 810 -49.49 -39.28 24.50
C GLN A 810 -50.24 -40.18 25.50
N ASN A 811 -50.82 -39.62 26.55
CA ASN A 811 -51.49 -40.33 27.65
C ASN A 811 -50.58 -41.31 28.45
N HIS A 812 -49.26 -41.13 28.40
CA HIS A 812 -48.30 -41.88 29.22
C HIS A 812 -48.11 -41.20 30.60
N LEU A 813 -49.18 -41.17 31.39
CA LEU A 813 -49.27 -40.36 32.61
C LEU A 813 -48.20 -40.70 33.66
N ASP A 814 -47.83 -41.97 33.85
CA ASP A 814 -46.77 -42.34 34.81
C ASP A 814 -45.39 -41.81 34.40
N LYS A 815 -45.04 -41.96 33.11
CA LYS A 815 -43.76 -41.44 32.59
C LYS A 815 -43.73 -39.91 32.58
N ALA A 816 -44.88 -39.29 32.33
CA ALA A 816 -45.03 -37.84 32.40
C ALA A 816 -44.80 -37.34 33.83
N PHE A 817 -45.40 -38.01 34.83
CA PHE A 817 -45.21 -37.70 36.24
C PHE A 817 -43.74 -37.79 36.66
N GLU A 818 -43.05 -38.88 36.34
CA GLU A 818 -41.62 -39.03 36.64
C GLU A 818 -40.77 -37.94 35.96
N SER A 819 -41.12 -37.55 34.73
CA SER A 819 -40.41 -36.46 34.04
C SER A 819 -40.61 -35.10 34.73
N TYR A 820 -41.82 -34.80 35.19
CA TYR A 820 -42.07 -33.57 35.97
C TYR A 820 -41.38 -33.59 37.34
N LYS A 821 -41.29 -34.76 37.98
CA LYS A 821 -40.55 -34.93 39.23
C LYS A 821 -39.07 -34.59 39.05
N VAL A 822 -38.42 -35.17 38.04
CA VAL A 822 -37.03 -34.82 37.70
C VAL A 822 -36.89 -33.33 37.38
N SER A 823 -37.86 -32.74 36.68
CA SER A 823 -37.86 -31.30 36.39
C SER A 823 -37.80 -30.44 37.67
N VAL A 824 -38.61 -30.75 38.68
CA VAL A 824 -38.62 -29.98 39.94
C VAL A 824 -37.44 -30.31 40.85
N ASP A 825 -36.82 -31.48 40.72
CA ASP A 825 -35.59 -31.82 41.43
C ASP A 825 -34.43 -30.90 40.99
N PHE A 826 -34.38 -30.54 39.70
CA PHE A 826 -33.40 -29.58 39.17
C PHE A 826 -33.83 -28.11 39.35
N ASN A 827 -35.13 -27.81 39.33
CA ASN A 827 -35.65 -26.46 39.59
C ASN A 827 -36.95 -26.52 40.42
N PRO A 828 -36.87 -26.42 41.75
CA PRO A 828 -38.04 -26.46 42.62
C PRO A 828 -39.06 -25.34 42.37
N GLU A 829 -38.68 -24.26 41.67
CA GLU A 829 -39.54 -23.13 41.34
C GLU A 829 -40.37 -23.33 40.05
N GLN A 830 -40.24 -24.48 39.37
CA GLN A 830 -41.02 -24.79 38.16
C GLN A 830 -42.50 -25.09 38.50
N ALA A 831 -43.29 -24.04 38.73
CA ALA A 831 -44.67 -24.14 39.21
C ALA A 831 -45.60 -24.98 38.31
N GLN A 832 -45.42 -24.91 36.99
CA GLN A 832 -46.20 -25.67 36.02
C GLN A 832 -45.96 -27.18 36.12
N ALA A 833 -44.74 -27.61 36.46
CA ALA A 833 -44.43 -29.03 36.67
C ALA A 833 -45.17 -29.56 37.90
N TRP A 834 -45.15 -28.81 39.01
CA TRP A 834 -45.95 -29.10 40.21
C TRP A 834 -47.44 -29.19 39.89
N MET A 835 -47.98 -28.21 39.16
CA MET A 835 -49.38 -28.22 38.74
C MET A 835 -49.72 -29.46 37.89
N ASN A 836 -48.86 -29.83 36.94
CA ASN A 836 -49.09 -30.97 36.05
C ASN A 836 -49.01 -32.31 36.80
N MET A 837 -48.11 -32.46 37.79
CA MET A 837 -48.09 -33.62 38.69
C MET A 837 -49.40 -33.72 39.49
N GLY A 838 -49.88 -32.61 40.04
CA GLY A 838 -51.18 -32.55 40.71
C GLY A 838 -52.34 -32.96 39.80
N GLY A 839 -52.31 -32.52 38.53
CA GLY A 839 -53.27 -32.93 37.50
C GLY A 839 -53.26 -34.43 37.21
N ILE A 840 -52.09 -35.04 37.12
CA ILE A 840 -51.96 -36.48 36.87
C ILE A 840 -52.51 -37.28 38.05
N GLU A 841 -52.14 -36.94 39.28
CA GLU A 841 -52.64 -37.63 40.47
C GLU A 841 -54.15 -37.45 40.66
N HIS A 842 -54.69 -36.27 40.31
CA HIS A 842 -56.12 -36.02 40.29
C HIS A 842 -56.82 -36.98 39.31
N ILE A 843 -56.31 -37.14 38.09
CA ILE A 843 -56.86 -38.06 37.09
C ILE A 843 -56.83 -39.52 37.57
N LYS A 844 -55.79 -39.92 38.31
CA LYS A 844 -55.65 -41.27 38.89
C LYS A 844 -56.55 -41.52 40.10
N GLY A 845 -57.24 -40.50 40.62
CA GLY A 845 -58.05 -40.58 41.84
C GLY A 845 -57.26 -40.45 43.14
N ASN A 846 -55.98 -40.10 43.07
CA ASN A 846 -55.10 -39.90 44.22
C ASN A 846 -55.20 -38.45 44.72
N TYR A 847 -56.33 -38.12 45.35
CA TYR A 847 -56.69 -36.74 45.69
C TYR A 847 -55.75 -36.09 46.74
N ILE A 848 -55.21 -36.86 47.68
CA ILE A 848 -54.30 -36.35 48.72
C ILE A 848 -52.96 -35.88 48.11
N PRO A 849 -52.21 -36.70 47.34
CA PRO A 849 -51.04 -36.23 46.60
C PRO A 849 -51.36 -35.08 45.63
N ALA A 850 -52.50 -35.16 44.93
CA ALA A 850 -52.92 -34.12 43.99
C ALA A 850 -53.03 -32.75 44.65
N ARG A 851 -53.65 -32.68 45.83
CA ARG A 851 -53.78 -31.46 46.63
C ARG A 851 -52.41 -30.90 47.01
N GLN A 852 -51.51 -31.73 47.54
CA GLN A 852 -50.16 -31.30 47.94
C GLN A 852 -49.41 -30.62 46.79
N TYR A 853 -49.48 -31.20 45.59
CA TYR A 853 -48.83 -30.64 44.41
C TYR A 853 -49.48 -29.33 43.93
N TYR A 854 -50.80 -29.24 43.94
CA TYR A 854 -51.49 -27.98 43.60
C TYR A 854 -51.23 -26.87 44.62
N GLU A 855 -51.17 -27.18 45.92
CA GLU A 855 -50.81 -26.22 46.96
C GLU A 855 -49.37 -25.74 46.78
N LYS A 856 -48.44 -26.65 46.47
CA LYS A 856 -47.05 -26.27 46.15
C LYS A 856 -46.97 -25.36 44.92
N ALA A 857 -47.70 -25.68 43.85
CA ALA A 857 -47.79 -24.83 42.68
C ALA A 857 -48.42 -23.46 42.98
N LEU A 858 -49.41 -23.41 43.87
CA LEU A 858 -50.09 -22.18 44.28
C LEU A 858 -49.21 -21.30 45.16
N GLN A 859 -48.35 -21.88 46.00
CA GLN A 859 -47.34 -21.12 46.74
C GLN A 859 -46.39 -20.38 45.79
N LEU A 860 -46.01 -21.01 44.68
CA LEU A 860 -45.15 -20.42 43.65
C LEU A 860 -45.92 -19.39 42.79
N VAL A 861 -47.22 -19.59 42.57
CA VAL A 861 -48.07 -18.69 41.78
C VAL A 861 -49.38 -18.37 42.54
N PRO A 862 -49.35 -17.50 43.57
CA PRO A 862 -50.50 -17.29 44.48
C PRO A 862 -51.77 -16.75 43.81
N ASN A 863 -51.60 -16.08 42.68
CA ASN A 863 -52.69 -15.44 41.93
C ASN A 863 -53.27 -16.34 40.83
N SER A 864 -52.84 -17.61 40.73
CA SER A 864 -53.35 -18.52 39.70
C SER A 864 -54.81 -18.90 39.95
N LYS A 865 -55.70 -18.37 39.10
CA LYS A 865 -57.13 -18.72 39.11
C LYS A 865 -57.34 -20.22 38.84
N LEU A 866 -56.58 -20.78 37.91
CA LEU A 866 -56.66 -22.19 37.52
C LEU A 866 -56.35 -23.13 38.70
N LEU A 867 -55.31 -22.84 39.48
CA LEU A 867 -54.94 -23.67 40.64
C LEU A 867 -56.00 -23.61 41.74
N LYS A 868 -56.56 -22.42 42.02
CA LYS A 868 -57.67 -22.25 42.97
C LYS A 868 -58.91 -23.05 42.53
N GLU A 869 -59.23 -23.03 41.24
CA GLU A 869 -60.34 -23.82 40.68
C GLU A 869 -60.10 -25.33 40.78
N ASN A 870 -58.87 -25.80 40.53
CA ASN A 870 -58.50 -27.21 40.65
C ASN A 870 -58.60 -27.71 42.10
N LEU A 871 -58.15 -26.92 43.07
CA LEU A 871 -58.31 -27.22 44.50
C LEU A 871 -59.78 -27.24 44.92
N ALA A 872 -60.59 -26.27 44.47
CA ALA A 872 -62.02 -26.26 44.76
C ALA A 872 -62.77 -27.46 44.13
N LYS A 873 -62.30 -27.99 42.99
CA LYS A 873 -62.82 -29.23 42.41
C LYS A 873 -62.48 -30.44 43.29
N LEU A 874 -61.26 -30.53 43.80
CA LEU A 874 -60.85 -31.56 44.76
C LEU A 874 -61.70 -31.52 46.04
N ASP A 875 -61.92 -30.33 46.62
CA ASP A 875 -62.78 -30.17 47.81
C ASP A 875 -64.19 -30.75 47.60
N ARG A 876 -64.78 -30.54 46.42
CA ARG A 876 -66.11 -31.07 46.10
C ARG A 876 -66.11 -32.58 45.93
N LEU A 877 -65.06 -33.16 45.34
CA LEU A 877 -64.94 -34.60 45.12
C LEU A 877 -64.69 -35.35 46.44
N GLU A 878 -63.83 -34.81 47.30
CA GLU A 878 -63.57 -35.37 48.63
C GLU A 878 -64.82 -35.37 49.51
N ARG A 879 -65.62 -34.30 49.50
CA ARG A 879 -66.91 -34.26 50.22
C ARG A 879 -67.87 -35.35 49.74
N ARG A 880 -68.02 -35.56 48.43
CA ARG A 880 -68.89 -36.62 47.88
C ARG A 880 -68.42 -38.02 48.26
N LEU A 881 -67.11 -38.25 48.31
CA LEU A 881 -66.54 -39.54 48.71
C LEU A 881 -66.74 -39.83 50.21
N GLN A 882 -66.69 -38.79 51.04
CA GLN A 882 -67.01 -38.89 52.47
C GLN A 882 -68.51 -39.15 52.71
N GLU A 883 -69.40 -38.49 51.95
CA GLU A 883 -70.86 -38.71 52.01
C GLU A 883 -71.27 -40.11 51.50
N GLY A 884 -70.58 -40.65 50.49
CA GLY A 884 -70.82 -42.00 49.96
C GLY A 884 -70.38 -43.14 50.87
N ARG A 885 -69.32 -42.95 51.68
CA ARG A 885 -68.88 -43.93 52.70
C ARG A 885 -69.78 -43.98 53.93
N GLY A 886 -70.63 -42.97 54.14
CA GLY A 886 -71.60 -42.93 55.25
C GLY A 886 -72.94 -43.64 54.98
N ARG A 887 -73.14 -44.21 53.78
CA ARG A 887 -74.37 -44.94 53.37
C ARG A 887 -74.13 -46.40 52.96
N GLY A 888 -72.96 -46.96 53.28
CA GLY A 888 -72.61 -48.36 53.03
C GLY A 888 -72.86 -49.25 54.24
#